data_AF-A0A084SLY3-F1
#
_entry.id   AF-A0A084SLY3-F1
#
_cell.length_a   1.000
_cell.length_b   1.000
_cell.length_c   1.000
_cell.angle_alpha   90.00
_cell.angle_beta   90.00
_cell.angle_gamma   90.00
#
_symmetry.space_group_name_H-M   'P 1'
#
loop_
_entity.id
_entity.type
_entity.pdbx_description
1 polymer ?
#
loop_
_entity_poly.entity_id
_entity_poly.type
_entity_poly.pdbx_seq_one_letter_code
_entity_poly.pdbx_strand_id
1 'polypeptide(L)'
;MLRAFAALFVLVPLLWAVPAGAQAGETYCVGGYEGTPPKVLAACDMPDVRRMHEDWHYHNWVTNGQECFVCYDEEDSTCETKFLRRNRGTWRRADPYECARLYGEKHGAGNVVEHVINGEHVTPGAPPPPMQLEARVERISPGPYTAGDKVTVVGAVRDERGAPRPLAGGTFRVTDASGKASEHEGTVAPDGTVSAGFSLPASDSVRIEFIPKLPSLGRNEKLRAAASEAQSLKVEVCGFRARVVQPTAHEALVSGQAIALSARLFDAAGQVPVTSPPAGLSLEFTVQVDGEKPRVLRADGALSASWTPPASPKPREVRFSAGGRTGERVVCPAGEVSATVSDLGLGFDTSELPRTCYVGLACKGTVRLIRPEPGTSRQQVDALLADPKVEARVVDTGEERYRGPPRADDRYEFSATYAEPGAASWSIEFQTPKGPVTMPTHEVRVRPQLEVKLPAELDFGTVTAGASVAAACQKLDFSGSRGAEEHSWELRAEGLEGCQSRPVLRLLNVQGQADTHGLAPSLGIEALDPKNRWLDICLEVPRCAGEVSPDSAVLRVVPRTPEFKAQEKTVRLRWKVEGRGFLGCHGAWVWPTLALLGFGLVIAGFTQPARFPPGASIRVAGSERGMRQSAAILLQDCPGSSPGFYRDARLGLHGDGEVNGRTRNAVIVLRATRGAGVVLTGLGPLEQQDRRTLQWEPVTDLARGHVPSPSVLYRAGGTYFKVEL
;
A
#
# COMPACT_ATOMS: atom_id res chain seq x y z
N MET A 1 21.76 -2.54 43.01
CA MET A 1 22.36 -2.34 41.66
C MET A 1 21.38 -1.79 40.63
N LEU A 2 20.16 -2.33 40.44
CA LEU A 2 19.24 -1.89 39.36
C LEU A 2 18.97 -0.37 39.24
N ARG A 3 19.07 0.42 40.31
CA ARG A 3 18.89 1.90 40.26
C ARG A 3 20.12 2.68 39.75
N ALA A 4 21.30 2.05 39.61
CA ALA A 4 22.52 2.73 39.17
C ALA A 4 22.58 2.95 37.64
N PHE A 5 21.94 2.09 36.85
CA PHE A 5 21.97 2.16 35.38
C PHE A 5 21.15 3.32 34.78
N ALA A 6 20.17 3.86 35.51
CA ALA A 6 19.30 4.92 35.01
C ALA A 6 19.94 6.33 35.03
N ALA A 7 20.98 6.54 35.84
CA ALA A 7 21.55 7.87 36.06
C ALA A 7 22.61 8.30 35.01
N LEU A 8 23.18 7.35 34.26
CA LEU A 8 24.33 7.61 33.40
C LEU A 8 23.97 8.29 32.05
N PHE A 9 22.68 8.30 31.69
CA PHE A 9 22.21 8.74 30.36
C PHE A 9 21.91 10.25 30.22
N VAL A 10 22.06 11.04 31.30
CA VAL A 10 21.53 12.42 31.37
C VAL A 10 22.59 13.52 31.29
N LEU A 11 23.87 13.21 31.55
CA LEU A 11 24.90 14.20 31.88
C LEU A 11 25.89 14.60 30.77
N VAL A 12 25.62 14.24 29.50
CA VAL A 12 26.53 14.50 28.37
C VAL A 12 26.33 15.85 27.63
N PRO A 13 25.13 16.43 27.45
CA PRO A 13 24.95 17.55 26.50
C PRO A 13 25.31 18.95 27.03
N LEU A 14 25.70 19.10 28.31
CA LEU A 14 25.64 20.37 29.04
C LEU A 14 26.95 21.21 29.03
N LEU A 15 27.87 20.94 28.10
CA LEU A 15 29.22 21.55 28.07
C LEU A 15 29.57 22.40 26.83
N TRP A 16 28.60 22.65 25.92
CA TRP A 16 28.83 23.34 24.65
C TRP A 16 27.89 24.54 24.44
N ALA A 17 28.06 25.62 25.22
CA ALA A 17 27.30 26.86 25.04
C ALA A 17 28.00 28.12 25.61
N VAL A 18 28.90 28.73 24.84
CA VAL A 18 29.26 30.16 24.98
C VAL A 18 29.42 30.77 23.57
N PRO A 19 28.48 31.60 23.09
CA PRO A 19 28.64 32.32 21.83
C PRO A 19 29.44 33.61 22.03
N ALA A 20 30.41 33.87 21.15
CA ALA A 20 30.99 35.21 21.01
C ALA A 20 29.99 36.14 20.27
N GLY A 21 30.05 37.43 20.54
CA GLY A 21 29.23 38.43 19.84
C GLY A 21 29.81 38.75 18.46
N ALA A 22 28.97 38.67 17.42
CA ALA A 22 29.24 39.14 16.07
C ALA A 22 28.14 40.13 15.63
N GLN A 23 28.44 40.95 14.62
CA GLN A 23 27.54 41.97 14.07
C GLN A 23 26.54 41.33 13.07
N ALA A 24 25.92 42.10 12.16
CA ALA A 24 24.54 41.79 11.76
C ALA A 24 24.07 42.15 10.32
N GLY A 25 24.42 41.38 9.28
CA GLY A 25 23.79 41.35 7.93
C GLY A 25 22.65 40.33 7.76
N GLU A 26 21.94 40.34 6.62
CA GLU A 26 20.52 39.91 6.54
C GLU A 26 20.29 38.38 6.30
N THR A 27 19.25 37.83 6.93
CA THR A 27 18.92 36.38 6.95
C THR A 27 17.50 36.15 6.43
N TYR A 28 17.30 35.10 5.62
CA TYR A 28 16.00 34.77 5.02
C TYR A 28 15.50 33.38 5.44
N CYS A 29 14.20 33.22 5.70
CA CYS A 29 13.60 31.90 5.98
C CYS A 29 12.30 31.71 5.20
N VAL A 30 12.25 30.62 4.42
CA VAL A 30 11.26 30.41 3.37
C VAL A 30 10.52 29.09 3.57
N GLY A 31 9.19 29.14 3.43
CA GLY A 31 8.30 28.01 3.64
C GLY A 31 7.81 27.37 2.34
N GLY A 32 7.56 26.07 2.42
CA GLY A 32 7.17 25.24 1.27
C GLY A 32 8.38 24.74 0.48
N TYR A 33 8.31 23.48 0.10
CA TYR A 33 9.40 22.73 -0.51
C TYR A 33 8.82 21.55 -1.29
N GLU A 34 9.36 21.27 -2.47
CA GLU A 34 8.78 20.33 -3.44
C GLU A 34 9.62 19.04 -3.53
N GLY A 35 8.96 17.89 -3.35
CA GLY A 35 9.60 16.57 -3.30
C GLY A 35 9.84 16.03 -1.88
N THR A 36 10.35 14.80 -1.78
CA THR A 36 10.56 14.07 -0.52
C THR A 36 12.05 13.85 -0.23
N PRO A 37 12.50 13.94 1.04
CA PRO A 37 13.92 13.80 1.39
C PRO A 37 14.54 12.47 0.91
N PRO A 38 15.75 12.48 0.31
CA PRO A 38 16.70 13.60 0.25
C PRO A 38 16.50 14.55 -0.95
N LYS A 39 15.53 14.31 -1.84
CA LYS A 39 15.31 15.09 -3.07
C LYS A 39 14.22 16.13 -2.86
N VAL A 40 14.54 17.16 -2.09
CA VAL A 40 13.65 18.30 -1.85
C VAL A 40 14.20 19.54 -2.54
N LEU A 41 13.44 20.17 -3.43
CA LEU A 41 13.69 21.56 -3.83
C LEU A 41 13.10 22.48 -2.76
N ALA A 42 13.94 23.28 -2.10
CA ALA A 42 13.44 24.44 -1.38
C ALA A 42 12.88 25.47 -2.39
N ALA A 43 11.92 26.31 -1.97
CA ALA A 43 11.37 27.33 -2.85
C ALA A 43 12.43 28.31 -3.40
N CYS A 44 13.54 28.52 -2.67
CA CYS A 44 14.67 29.35 -3.06
C CYS A 44 15.47 28.78 -4.24
N ASP A 45 15.50 27.45 -4.41
CA ASP A 45 16.17 26.79 -5.54
C ASP A 45 15.35 26.82 -6.83
N MET A 46 14.14 27.39 -6.82
CA MET A 46 13.39 27.62 -8.05
C MET A 46 14.11 28.65 -8.94
N PRO A 47 14.18 28.44 -10.27
CA PRO A 47 14.90 29.32 -11.20
C PRO A 47 14.46 30.79 -11.21
N ASP A 48 13.30 31.12 -10.66
CA ASP A 48 12.81 32.49 -10.57
C ASP A 48 13.39 33.24 -9.36
N VAL A 49 13.61 32.54 -8.23
CA VAL A 49 14.18 33.12 -7.01
C VAL A 49 15.71 33.20 -7.10
N ARG A 50 16.36 32.15 -7.62
CA ARG A 50 17.80 32.13 -7.98
C ARG A 50 18.23 33.19 -9.02
N ARG A 51 17.29 33.95 -9.60
CA ARG A 51 17.56 35.08 -10.50
C ARG A 51 17.40 36.45 -9.85
N MET A 52 17.00 36.50 -8.57
CA MET A 52 16.86 37.74 -7.79
C MET A 52 18.06 37.98 -6.86
N HIS A 53 18.81 36.93 -6.53
CA HIS A 53 20.00 36.96 -5.68
C HIS A 53 21.08 36.03 -6.26
N GLU A 54 22.35 36.44 -6.31
CA GLU A 54 23.40 35.69 -7.01
C GLU A 54 24.16 34.69 -6.11
N ASP A 55 24.42 35.01 -4.84
CA ASP A 55 25.30 34.23 -3.93
C ASP A 55 24.57 33.72 -2.67
N TRP A 56 23.69 32.72 -2.80
CA TRP A 56 22.98 32.10 -1.67
C TRP A 56 23.66 30.82 -1.15
N HIS A 57 23.83 30.72 0.18
CA HIS A 57 24.25 29.51 0.85
C HIS A 57 23.19 28.97 1.83
N TYR A 58 23.00 27.65 1.80
CA TYR A 58 22.03 26.93 2.63
C TYR A 58 22.58 26.71 4.06
N HIS A 59 21.76 26.98 5.09
CA HIS A 59 22.13 26.74 6.48
C HIS A 59 21.46 25.50 7.08
N ASN A 60 20.15 25.57 7.28
CA ASN A 60 19.43 24.62 8.12
C ASN A 60 17.91 24.63 7.91
N TRP A 61 17.29 23.54 8.37
CA TRP A 61 15.86 23.45 8.65
C TRP A 61 15.57 23.99 10.05
N VAL A 62 14.43 24.66 10.23
CA VAL A 62 13.99 25.23 11.51
C VAL A 62 12.52 24.93 11.75
N THR A 63 12.16 24.57 12.98
CA THR A 63 10.79 24.23 13.39
C THR A 63 10.43 24.85 14.75
N ASN A 64 9.15 25.15 14.96
CA ASN A 64 8.57 25.40 16.29
C ASN A 64 7.76 24.19 16.84
N GLY A 65 7.73 23.08 16.09
CA GLY A 65 6.89 21.91 16.38
C GLY A 65 5.52 21.92 15.68
N GLN A 66 5.13 23.05 15.08
CA GLN A 66 3.94 23.24 14.22
C GLN A 66 4.28 23.91 12.88
N GLU A 67 5.23 24.84 12.84
CA GLU A 67 5.98 25.46 11.71
C GLU A 67 7.26 24.70 11.27
N CYS A 68 7.84 25.01 10.08
CA CYS A 68 8.54 24.08 9.16
C CYS A 68 9.19 24.83 7.98
N PHE A 69 10.30 25.55 8.19
CA PHE A 69 10.97 26.36 7.14
C PHE A 69 12.42 25.94 6.86
N VAL A 70 12.92 26.31 5.68
CA VAL A 70 14.36 26.32 5.35
C VAL A 70 14.88 27.74 5.50
N CYS A 71 16.04 27.90 6.15
CA CYS A 71 16.71 29.18 6.26
C CYS A 71 18.01 29.23 5.44
N TYR A 72 18.22 30.40 4.84
CA TYR A 72 19.36 30.80 4.02
C TYR A 72 19.91 32.13 4.55
N ASP A 73 21.16 32.41 4.25
CA ASP A 73 21.84 33.66 4.61
C ASP A 73 22.73 34.09 3.43
N GLU A 74 23.12 35.36 3.43
CA GLU A 74 24.03 35.93 2.43
C GLU A 74 25.40 36.30 3.05
N GLU A 75 25.53 36.33 4.39
CA GLU A 75 26.72 36.93 5.06
C GLU A 75 27.72 35.94 5.70
N ASP A 76 27.29 34.83 6.31
CA ASP A 76 28.21 33.88 6.98
C ASP A 76 27.85 32.39 6.81
N SER A 77 28.83 31.49 6.89
CA SER A 77 28.61 30.03 6.80
C SER A 77 28.44 29.34 8.16
N THR A 78 27.91 30.04 9.18
CA THR A 78 27.74 29.50 10.53
C THR A 78 26.50 28.62 10.69
N CYS A 79 26.41 27.88 11.80
CA CYS A 79 25.33 26.92 12.04
C CYS A 79 24.05 27.50 12.69
N GLU A 80 24.01 28.79 13.04
CA GLU A 80 22.87 29.44 13.72
C GLU A 80 22.49 30.80 13.10
N THR A 81 21.60 30.73 12.11
CA THR A 81 20.95 31.86 11.41
C THR A 81 20.35 32.89 12.37
N LYS A 82 20.30 34.19 12.00
CA LYS A 82 19.69 35.22 12.88
C LYS A 82 18.24 34.92 13.22
N PHE A 83 17.50 34.25 12.34
CA PHE A 83 16.12 33.85 12.60
C PHE A 83 16.00 33.00 13.88
N LEU A 84 16.83 31.96 14.03
CA LEU A 84 16.89 31.18 15.27
C LEU A 84 17.30 32.04 16.46
N ARG A 85 18.26 32.96 16.25
CA ARG A 85 18.80 33.86 17.27
C ARG A 85 17.76 34.85 17.81
N ARG A 86 16.88 35.37 16.94
CA ARG A 86 15.73 36.24 17.28
C ARG A 86 14.57 35.46 17.90
N ASN A 87 14.30 34.25 17.40
CA ASN A 87 13.16 33.41 17.80
C ASN A 87 13.52 32.30 18.80
N ARG A 88 14.59 32.48 19.61
CA ARG A 88 15.02 31.47 20.59
C ARG A 88 13.92 31.16 21.60
N GLY A 89 13.50 29.91 21.66
CA GLY A 89 12.51 29.40 22.61
C GLY A 89 11.15 29.09 21.97
N THR A 90 10.80 29.74 20.86
CA THR A 90 9.69 29.31 19.99
C THR A 90 10.21 28.43 18.85
N TRP A 91 11.30 28.83 18.19
CA TRP A 91 11.90 28.09 17.09
C TRP A 91 13.24 27.43 17.48
N ARG A 92 13.52 26.28 16.87
CA ARG A 92 14.76 25.51 17.01
C ARG A 92 15.21 24.94 15.67
N ARG A 93 16.48 24.53 15.57
CA ARG A 93 16.97 23.75 14.43
C ARG A 93 16.25 22.38 14.38
N ALA A 94 16.00 21.92 13.15
CA ALA A 94 15.46 20.61 12.82
C ALA A 94 16.39 19.88 11.84
N ASP A 95 16.11 18.61 11.60
CA ASP A 95 16.62 17.88 10.44
C ASP A 95 15.52 17.76 9.34
N PRO A 96 15.87 17.45 8.08
CA PRO A 96 14.91 17.41 6.98
C PRO A 96 13.78 16.39 7.17
N TYR A 97 14.07 15.26 7.84
CA TYR A 97 13.11 14.19 8.08
C TYR A 97 12.18 14.50 9.25
N GLU A 98 12.68 15.18 10.29
CA GLU A 98 11.83 15.71 11.35
C GLU A 98 10.79 16.68 10.78
N CYS A 99 11.20 17.61 9.92
CA CYS A 99 10.25 18.50 9.25
C CYS A 99 9.31 17.75 8.30
N ALA A 100 9.80 16.88 7.43
CA ALA A 100 8.94 16.09 6.53
C ALA A 100 7.86 15.29 7.29
N ARG A 101 8.20 14.75 8.48
CA ARG A 101 7.27 14.06 9.38
C ARG A 101 6.21 14.97 10.00
N LEU A 102 6.49 16.26 10.19
CA LEU A 102 5.55 17.23 10.75
C LEU A 102 4.52 17.76 9.72
N TYR A 103 4.82 17.75 8.42
CA TYR A 103 3.90 18.25 7.36
C TYR A 103 3.23 17.17 6.51
N GLY A 104 3.97 16.10 6.18
CA GLY A 104 3.57 15.20 5.09
C GLY A 104 3.47 15.91 3.73
N GLU A 105 2.91 15.22 2.74
CA GLU A 105 2.95 15.62 1.32
C GLU A 105 1.89 16.68 0.92
N LYS A 106 1.21 17.32 1.88
CA LYS A 106 -0.12 17.94 1.63
C LYS A 106 -0.16 19.44 1.33
N HIS A 107 0.97 20.12 1.24
CA HIS A 107 1.02 21.56 0.90
C HIS A 107 2.01 21.84 -0.22
N GLY A 108 1.56 22.54 -1.27
CA GLY A 108 2.40 22.99 -2.38
C GLY A 108 3.32 24.16 -1.97
N ALA A 109 4.40 24.35 -2.73
CA ALA A 109 5.36 25.44 -2.52
C ALA A 109 4.73 26.82 -2.71
N GLY A 110 5.17 27.82 -1.92
CA GLY A 110 4.84 29.23 -2.16
C GLY A 110 4.71 30.15 -0.93
N ASN A 111 4.62 29.62 0.29
CA ASN A 111 4.45 30.44 1.50
C ASN A 111 5.78 30.99 2.01
N VAL A 112 6.23 32.11 1.45
CA VAL A 112 7.29 32.93 2.05
C VAL A 112 6.71 33.63 3.29
N VAL A 113 7.18 33.29 4.49
CA VAL A 113 6.58 33.76 5.76
C VAL A 113 7.28 35.01 6.30
N GLU A 114 8.59 35.15 6.09
CA GLU A 114 9.34 36.36 6.43
C GLU A 114 10.22 36.77 5.23
N HIS A 115 9.78 37.80 4.49
CA HIS A 115 10.52 38.39 3.38
C HIS A 115 10.83 39.84 3.71
N VAL A 116 12.11 40.12 3.98
CA VAL A 116 12.59 41.43 4.43
C VAL A 116 13.73 41.83 3.50
N ILE A 117 13.62 42.99 2.85
CA ILE A 117 14.66 43.55 1.97
C ILE A 117 15.07 44.90 2.57
N ASN A 118 16.36 45.11 2.86
CA ASN A 118 16.89 46.34 3.47
C ASN A 118 16.17 46.71 4.80
N GLY A 119 15.73 45.71 5.56
CA GLY A 119 14.97 45.88 6.80
C GLY A 119 13.45 46.12 6.66
N GLU A 120 12.87 46.19 5.45
CA GLU A 120 11.41 46.36 5.25
C GLU A 120 10.72 45.08 4.72
N HIS A 121 9.50 44.79 5.20
CA HIS A 121 8.72 43.61 4.78
C HIS A 121 8.06 43.82 3.40
N VAL A 122 8.21 42.84 2.49
CA VAL A 122 7.68 42.94 1.11
C VAL A 122 6.66 41.85 0.81
N THR A 123 5.38 42.22 0.79
CA THR A 123 4.24 41.32 0.51
C THR A 123 4.07 41.02 -0.98
N PRO A 124 3.93 39.75 -1.41
CA PRO A 124 3.58 39.42 -2.79
C PRO A 124 2.21 39.97 -3.20
N GLY A 125 2.08 40.38 -4.47
CA GLY A 125 0.79 40.77 -5.05
C GLY A 125 -0.23 39.61 -5.02
N ALA A 126 -1.50 39.93 -4.80
CA ALA A 126 -2.53 38.91 -4.57
C ALA A 126 -2.64 37.92 -5.75
N PRO A 127 -2.58 36.60 -5.51
CA PRO A 127 -2.76 35.60 -6.55
C PRO A 127 -4.20 35.64 -7.10
N PRO A 128 -4.43 35.20 -8.35
CA PRO A 128 -5.79 35.06 -8.88
C PRO A 128 -6.59 34.07 -8.01
N PRO A 129 -7.92 34.27 -7.87
CA PRO A 129 -8.74 33.42 -7.00
C PRO A 129 -8.68 31.94 -7.43
N PRO A 130 -8.66 31.00 -6.47
CA PRO A 130 -8.49 29.58 -6.77
C PRO A 130 -9.74 28.99 -7.41
N MET A 131 -9.58 28.52 -8.65
CA MET A 131 -10.62 27.92 -9.47
C MET A 131 -11.14 26.64 -8.81
N GLN A 132 -12.40 26.66 -8.36
CA GLN A 132 -13.07 25.48 -7.82
C GLN A 132 -13.42 24.51 -8.94
N LEU A 133 -13.11 23.24 -8.70
CA LEU A 133 -13.56 22.11 -9.50
C LEU A 133 -14.58 21.31 -8.68
N GLU A 134 -15.63 20.80 -9.33
CA GLU A 134 -16.72 20.11 -8.65
C GLU A 134 -17.00 18.75 -9.28
N ALA A 135 -16.89 17.69 -8.47
CA ALA A 135 -17.30 16.35 -8.84
C ALA A 135 -18.84 16.23 -8.84
N ARG A 136 -19.41 15.68 -9.90
CA ARG A 136 -20.86 15.49 -10.05
C ARG A 136 -21.16 14.12 -10.64
N VAL A 137 -22.20 13.44 -10.14
CA VAL A 137 -22.91 12.40 -10.91
C VAL A 137 -23.83 13.14 -11.88
N GLU A 138 -23.55 13.06 -13.18
CA GLU A 138 -24.27 13.84 -14.20
C GLU A 138 -25.44 13.08 -14.82
N ARG A 139 -25.32 11.75 -14.91
CA ARG A 139 -26.35 10.88 -15.49
C ARG A 139 -26.44 9.57 -14.73
N ILE A 140 -27.66 9.10 -14.55
CA ILE A 140 -28.00 7.75 -14.10
C ILE A 140 -29.00 7.22 -15.12
N SER A 141 -28.82 5.98 -15.61
CA SER A 141 -29.77 5.33 -16.53
C SER A 141 -31.18 5.33 -15.92
N PRO A 142 -32.27 5.66 -16.65
CA PRO A 142 -33.56 5.93 -16.04
C PRO A 142 -34.17 4.76 -15.23
N GLY A 143 -34.88 5.10 -14.15
CA GLY A 143 -35.71 4.16 -13.39
C GLY A 143 -37.16 4.08 -13.89
N PRO A 144 -38.11 3.56 -13.08
CA PRO A 144 -37.93 3.08 -11.70
C PRO A 144 -37.11 1.79 -11.62
N TYR A 145 -36.45 1.57 -10.49
CA TYR A 145 -35.43 0.53 -10.31
C TYR A 145 -35.88 -0.58 -9.35
N THR A 146 -35.32 -1.78 -9.49
CA THR A 146 -35.39 -2.87 -8.50
C THR A 146 -34.02 -3.41 -8.10
N ALA A 147 -33.98 -4.14 -6.98
CA ALA A 147 -32.85 -4.97 -6.58
C ALA A 147 -32.40 -5.89 -7.74
N GLY A 148 -31.10 -5.93 -8.00
CA GLY A 148 -30.48 -6.67 -9.10
C GLY A 148 -30.33 -5.90 -10.42
N ASP A 149 -31.09 -4.81 -10.63
CA ASP A 149 -31.01 -4.04 -11.88
C ASP A 149 -29.61 -3.49 -12.12
N LYS A 150 -29.11 -3.66 -13.35
CA LYS A 150 -27.89 -3.00 -13.80
C LYS A 150 -28.17 -1.54 -14.10
N VAL A 151 -27.70 -0.67 -13.22
CA VAL A 151 -27.73 0.79 -13.39
C VAL A 151 -26.41 1.23 -13.98
N THR A 152 -26.47 2.09 -15.00
CA THR A 152 -25.29 2.77 -15.56
C THR A 152 -25.25 4.19 -15.02
N VAL A 153 -24.10 4.60 -14.49
CA VAL A 153 -23.85 5.94 -13.95
C VAL A 153 -22.75 6.65 -14.72
N VAL A 154 -22.82 7.98 -14.78
CA VAL A 154 -21.80 8.84 -15.37
C VAL A 154 -21.45 9.94 -14.38
N GLY A 155 -20.16 10.14 -14.16
CA GLY A 155 -19.58 11.14 -13.29
C GLY A 155 -18.62 12.02 -14.06
N ALA A 156 -18.55 13.29 -13.69
CA ALA A 156 -17.66 14.27 -14.28
C ALA A 156 -17.04 15.17 -13.21
N VAL A 157 -16.02 15.93 -13.59
CA VAL A 157 -15.57 17.10 -12.85
C VAL A 157 -15.79 18.33 -13.73
N ARG A 158 -16.46 19.34 -13.18
CA ARG A 158 -16.77 20.62 -13.84
C ARG A 158 -15.98 21.75 -13.18
N ASP A 159 -15.57 22.76 -13.93
CA ASP A 159 -15.09 24.02 -13.35
C ASP A 159 -16.25 24.95 -12.97
N GLU A 160 -15.96 26.11 -12.38
CA GLU A 160 -16.94 27.17 -12.04
C GLU A 160 -17.76 27.68 -13.23
N ARG A 161 -17.34 27.40 -14.47
CA ARG A 161 -18.00 27.81 -15.73
C ARG A 161 -18.82 26.66 -16.35
N GLY A 162 -18.79 25.46 -15.76
CA GLY A 162 -19.44 24.26 -16.29
C GLY A 162 -18.66 23.54 -17.39
N ALA A 163 -17.40 23.92 -17.65
CA ALA A 163 -16.55 23.20 -18.59
C ALA A 163 -16.08 21.87 -17.97
N PRO A 164 -16.05 20.76 -18.74
CA PRO A 164 -15.55 19.47 -18.24
C PRO A 164 -14.02 19.50 -18.08
N ARG A 165 -13.51 18.92 -16.99
CA ARG A 165 -12.08 18.68 -16.79
C ARG A 165 -11.76 17.21 -17.09
N PRO A 166 -10.77 16.90 -17.95
CA PRO A 166 -10.39 15.52 -18.27
C PRO A 166 -9.97 14.72 -17.03
N LEU A 167 -10.45 13.47 -16.95
CA LEU A 167 -10.20 12.56 -15.85
C LEU A 167 -9.24 11.43 -16.26
N ALA A 168 -8.41 10.97 -15.31
CA ALA A 168 -7.60 9.76 -15.45
C ALA A 168 -8.35 8.48 -15.01
N GLY A 169 -9.60 8.65 -14.56
CA GLY A 169 -10.48 7.59 -14.08
C GLY A 169 -11.39 8.12 -12.97
N GLY A 170 -12.06 7.22 -12.27
CA GLY A 170 -12.84 7.54 -11.08
C GLY A 170 -13.64 6.34 -10.60
N THR A 171 -14.12 6.40 -9.37
CA THR A 171 -14.81 5.31 -8.69
C THR A 171 -16.17 5.79 -8.21
N PHE A 172 -17.20 4.97 -8.41
CA PHE A 172 -18.52 5.22 -7.86
C PHE A 172 -18.69 4.43 -6.57
N ARG A 173 -18.95 5.12 -5.46
CA ARG A 173 -19.33 4.51 -4.20
C ARG A 173 -20.85 4.41 -4.13
N VAL A 174 -21.35 3.21 -3.93
CA VAL A 174 -22.77 2.87 -3.85
C VAL A 174 -23.05 2.33 -2.46
N THR A 175 -23.76 3.11 -1.65
CA THR A 175 -24.07 2.82 -0.25
C THR A 175 -25.55 2.49 -0.10
N ASP A 176 -25.87 1.32 0.46
CA ASP A 176 -27.26 0.91 0.71
C ASP A 176 -27.86 1.52 1.99
N ALA A 177 -29.15 1.30 2.24
CA ALA A 177 -29.84 1.85 3.41
C ALA A 177 -29.36 1.28 4.76
N SER A 178 -28.54 0.23 4.77
CA SER A 178 -27.86 -0.26 5.99
C SER A 178 -26.53 0.47 6.27
N GLY A 179 -26.09 1.35 5.36
CA GLY A 179 -24.79 2.02 5.42
C GLY A 179 -23.65 1.21 4.83
N LYS A 180 -23.93 0.05 4.21
CA LYS A 180 -22.90 -0.78 3.57
C LYS A 180 -22.55 -0.20 2.20
N ALA A 181 -21.29 0.21 2.05
CA ALA A 181 -20.74 0.70 0.79
C ALA A 181 -20.21 -0.44 -0.09
N SER A 182 -20.25 -0.21 -1.40
CA SER A 182 -19.52 -0.94 -2.44
C SER A 182 -18.91 0.06 -3.41
N GLU A 183 -17.77 -0.27 -4.02
CA GLU A 183 -17.04 0.65 -4.91
C GLU A 183 -16.85 0.01 -6.29
N HIS A 184 -17.11 0.80 -7.33
CA HIS A 184 -17.14 0.34 -8.73
C HIS A 184 -16.30 1.30 -9.58
N GLU A 185 -15.21 0.80 -10.16
CA GLU A 185 -14.35 1.59 -11.03
C GLU A 185 -15.05 1.93 -12.35
N GLY A 186 -14.88 3.18 -12.80
CA GLY A 186 -15.46 3.67 -14.04
C GLY A 186 -14.46 3.82 -15.17
N THR A 187 -14.91 3.53 -16.40
CA THR A 187 -14.16 3.74 -17.64
C THR A 187 -14.29 5.19 -18.10
N VAL A 188 -13.17 5.82 -18.44
CA VAL A 188 -13.13 7.18 -19.02
C VAL A 188 -13.72 7.18 -20.43
N ALA A 189 -14.61 8.14 -20.71
CA ALA A 189 -15.20 8.39 -22.02
C ALA A 189 -14.47 9.53 -22.77
N PRO A 190 -14.63 9.66 -24.10
CA PRO A 190 -13.89 10.66 -24.90
C PRO A 190 -14.17 12.11 -24.52
N ASP A 191 -15.34 12.40 -23.93
CA ASP A 191 -15.73 13.72 -23.41
C ASP A 191 -15.08 14.08 -22.06
N GLY A 192 -14.22 13.21 -21.52
CA GLY A 192 -13.58 13.36 -20.22
C GLY A 192 -14.43 12.92 -19.03
N THR A 193 -15.67 12.48 -19.26
CA THR A 193 -16.51 11.88 -18.20
C THR A 193 -16.04 10.46 -17.87
N VAL A 194 -16.54 9.90 -16.77
CA VAL A 194 -16.25 8.54 -16.31
C VAL A 194 -17.57 7.80 -16.15
N SER A 195 -17.65 6.55 -16.60
CA SER A 195 -18.88 5.76 -16.58
C SER A 195 -18.68 4.37 -15.98
N ALA A 196 -19.63 3.91 -15.15
CA ALA A 196 -19.62 2.58 -14.56
C ALA A 196 -21.01 1.94 -14.62
N GLY A 197 -21.06 0.61 -14.59
CA GLY A 197 -22.31 -0.15 -14.53
C GLY A 197 -22.27 -1.18 -13.40
N PHE A 198 -23.27 -1.17 -12.52
CA PHE A 198 -23.35 -2.06 -11.37
C PHE A 198 -24.78 -2.56 -11.13
N SER A 199 -24.94 -3.74 -10.53
CA SER A 199 -26.25 -4.23 -10.09
C SER A 199 -26.63 -3.63 -8.73
N LEU A 200 -27.86 -3.16 -8.61
CA LEU A 200 -28.38 -2.61 -7.35
C LEU A 200 -28.51 -3.68 -6.25
N PRO A 201 -28.17 -3.37 -4.99
CA PRO A 201 -28.39 -4.26 -3.85
C PRO A 201 -29.87 -4.41 -3.50
N ALA A 202 -30.20 -5.43 -2.71
CA ALA A 202 -31.52 -5.62 -2.13
C ALA A 202 -31.73 -4.69 -0.92
N SER A 203 -32.13 -3.45 -1.20
CA SER A 203 -32.39 -2.39 -0.21
C SER A 203 -33.41 -1.41 -0.80
N ASP A 204 -34.21 -0.72 0.04
CA ASP A 204 -35.28 0.19 -0.43
C ASP A 204 -34.73 1.51 -1.04
N SER A 205 -33.47 1.83 -0.76
CA SER A 205 -32.76 2.95 -1.38
C SER A 205 -31.25 2.74 -1.39
N VAL A 206 -30.58 3.42 -2.32
CA VAL A 206 -29.11 3.54 -2.36
C VAL A 206 -28.69 4.98 -2.52
N ARG A 207 -27.47 5.31 -2.11
CA ARG A 207 -26.83 6.61 -2.30
C ARG A 207 -25.57 6.42 -3.13
N ILE A 208 -25.41 7.23 -4.18
CA ILE A 208 -24.32 7.12 -5.16
C ILE A 208 -23.46 8.38 -5.11
N GLU A 209 -22.18 8.21 -4.84
CA GLU A 209 -21.14 9.25 -4.81
C GLU A 209 -20.12 8.97 -5.93
N PHE A 210 -19.66 10.01 -6.63
CA PHE A 210 -18.58 9.90 -7.61
C PHE A 210 -17.26 10.46 -7.05
N ILE A 211 -16.19 9.66 -7.11
CA ILE A 211 -14.86 9.98 -6.59
C ILE A 211 -13.90 10.05 -7.79
N PRO A 212 -13.52 11.26 -8.27
CA PRO A 212 -12.71 11.40 -9.48
C PRO A 212 -11.22 11.09 -9.24
N LYS A 213 -10.58 10.40 -10.20
CA LYS A 213 -9.13 10.23 -10.28
C LYS A 213 -8.58 11.26 -11.27
N LEU A 214 -8.11 12.40 -10.76
CA LEU A 214 -7.52 13.48 -11.57
C LEU A 214 -6.07 13.15 -11.96
N PRO A 215 -5.61 13.47 -13.18
CA PRO A 215 -4.22 13.23 -13.60
C PRO A 215 -3.22 14.13 -12.87
N SER A 216 -3.61 15.37 -12.59
CA SER A 216 -3.00 16.31 -11.64
C SER A 216 -3.93 17.52 -11.50
N LEU A 217 -3.85 18.24 -10.38
CA LEU A 217 -4.48 19.56 -10.21
C LEU A 217 -3.48 20.65 -10.61
N GLY A 218 -3.92 21.67 -11.34
CA GLY A 218 -3.12 22.88 -11.56
C GLY A 218 -2.89 23.63 -10.25
N ARG A 219 -1.81 24.44 -10.17
CA ARG A 219 -1.41 25.18 -8.95
C ARG A 219 -2.53 26.05 -8.32
N ASN A 220 -3.48 26.51 -9.14
CA ASN A 220 -4.61 27.34 -8.71
C ASN A 220 -5.96 26.58 -8.72
N GLU A 221 -5.98 25.27 -8.95
CA GLU A 221 -7.20 24.45 -8.98
C GLU A 221 -7.43 23.74 -7.63
N LYS A 222 -8.67 23.74 -7.15
CA LYS A 222 -9.05 23.00 -5.93
C LYS A 222 -10.35 22.25 -6.15
N LEU A 223 -10.38 20.95 -5.85
CA LEU A 223 -11.61 20.17 -5.87
C LEU A 223 -12.45 20.51 -4.62
N ARG A 224 -13.67 21.02 -4.82
CA ARG A 224 -14.59 21.54 -3.79
C ARG A 224 -14.89 20.53 -2.69
N ALA A 225 -14.96 19.25 -3.04
CA ALA A 225 -15.09 18.10 -2.14
C ALA A 225 -14.43 16.87 -2.78
N ALA A 226 -13.91 15.94 -1.97
CA ALA A 226 -13.21 14.74 -2.46
C ALA A 226 -14.12 13.73 -3.20
N ALA A 227 -15.44 13.90 -3.10
CA ALA A 227 -16.47 13.15 -3.82
C ALA A 227 -17.60 14.11 -4.21
N SER A 228 -18.47 13.70 -5.13
CA SER A 228 -19.71 14.44 -5.45
C SER A 228 -20.68 14.46 -4.28
N GLU A 229 -21.67 15.35 -4.34
CA GLU A 229 -22.89 15.17 -3.55
C GLU A 229 -23.54 13.81 -3.87
N ALA A 230 -24.07 13.15 -2.83
CA ALA A 230 -24.58 11.79 -2.92
C ALA A 230 -26.01 11.76 -3.48
N GLN A 231 -26.20 11.20 -4.68
CA GLN A 231 -27.53 11.06 -5.29
C GLN A 231 -28.25 9.83 -4.75
N SER A 232 -29.43 10.03 -4.16
CA SER A 232 -30.27 8.94 -3.64
C SER A 232 -31.18 8.39 -4.73
N LEU A 233 -31.12 7.07 -4.96
CA LEU A 233 -32.10 6.34 -5.76
C LEU A 233 -33.06 5.58 -4.84
N LYS A 234 -34.36 5.63 -5.14
CA LYS A 234 -35.34 4.71 -4.57
C LYS A 234 -35.34 3.41 -5.37
N VAL A 235 -35.37 2.29 -4.67
CA VAL A 235 -35.52 0.95 -5.26
C VAL A 235 -36.90 0.43 -4.86
N GLU A 236 -37.66 -0.06 -5.84
CA GLU A 236 -39.01 -0.63 -5.65
C GLU A 236 -39.04 -2.08 -6.14
N VAL A 237 -40.14 -2.80 -5.94
CA VAL A 237 -40.29 -4.17 -6.47
C VAL A 237 -41.04 -4.14 -7.80
N CYS A 238 -40.43 -4.60 -8.87
CA CYS A 238 -41.10 -4.72 -10.18
C CYS A 238 -42.22 -5.76 -10.12
N GLY A 239 -43.44 -5.37 -10.52
CA GLY A 239 -44.48 -6.33 -10.90
C GLY A 239 -44.30 -6.82 -12.33
N PHE A 240 -43.75 -5.97 -13.20
CA PHE A 240 -43.52 -6.23 -14.63
C PHE A 240 -42.27 -5.49 -15.11
N ARG A 241 -41.76 -5.86 -16.28
CA ARG A 241 -40.68 -5.12 -16.98
C ARG A 241 -41.10 -4.71 -18.37
N ALA A 242 -40.79 -3.48 -18.78
CA ALA A 242 -41.05 -2.96 -20.12
C ALA A 242 -39.76 -2.89 -20.94
N ARG A 243 -39.73 -3.60 -22.07
CA ARG A 243 -38.64 -3.51 -23.07
C ARG A 243 -39.11 -2.66 -24.24
N VAL A 244 -38.38 -1.59 -24.56
CA VAL A 244 -38.57 -0.86 -25.82
C VAL A 244 -38.25 -1.82 -26.98
N VAL A 245 -39.12 -1.84 -28.00
CA VAL A 245 -38.95 -2.65 -29.21
C VAL A 245 -38.96 -1.81 -30.50
N GLN A 246 -39.42 -0.56 -30.43
CA GLN A 246 -39.18 0.48 -31.44
C GLN A 246 -38.85 1.80 -30.73
N PRO A 247 -37.82 2.56 -31.17
CA PRO A 247 -36.88 2.22 -32.26
C PRO A 247 -36.02 0.98 -31.95
N THR A 248 -35.36 0.42 -32.97
CA THR A 248 -34.47 -0.74 -32.79
C THR A 248 -33.08 -0.31 -32.31
N ALA A 249 -32.31 -1.26 -31.79
CA ALA A 249 -30.98 -0.96 -31.25
C ALA A 249 -30.02 -0.48 -32.35
N HIS A 250 -29.44 0.70 -32.13
CA HIS A 250 -28.60 1.46 -33.06
C HIS A 250 -29.32 2.02 -34.30
N GLU A 251 -30.66 2.02 -34.36
CA GLU A 251 -31.42 2.56 -35.51
C GLU A 251 -31.04 4.02 -35.85
N ALA A 252 -31.09 4.39 -37.13
CA ALA A 252 -30.95 5.79 -37.56
C ALA A 252 -32.32 6.46 -37.74
N LEU A 253 -32.50 7.64 -37.15
CA LEU A 253 -33.78 8.35 -37.01
C LEU A 253 -33.73 9.70 -37.71
N VAL A 254 -34.78 10.03 -38.47
CA VAL A 254 -34.92 11.32 -39.19
C VAL A 254 -35.49 12.39 -38.25
N SER A 255 -34.77 13.50 -38.06
CA SER A 255 -35.29 14.65 -37.32
C SER A 255 -36.55 15.26 -37.94
N GLY A 256 -37.45 15.77 -37.11
CA GLY A 256 -38.71 16.40 -37.55
C GLY A 256 -39.78 15.43 -38.04
N GLN A 257 -39.45 14.15 -38.29
CA GLN A 257 -40.43 13.11 -38.61
C GLN A 257 -40.90 12.41 -37.32
N ALA A 258 -42.22 12.25 -37.15
CA ALA A 258 -42.75 11.46 -36.03
C ALA A 258 -42.37 9.97 -36.17
N ILE A 259 -41.82 9.39 -35.11
CA ILE A 259 -41.55 7.96 -34.97
C ILE A 259 -42.48 7.32 -33.94
N ALA A 260 -42.82 6.05 -34.17
CA ALA A 260 -43.51 5.24 -33.18
C ALA A 260 -42.51 4.72 -32.15
N LEU A 261 -42.74 5.05 -30.88
CA LEU A 261 -42.16 4.33 -29.75
C LEU A 261 -43.10 3.18 -29.41
N SER A 262 -42.58 1.98 -29.23
CA SER A 262 -43.40 0.84 -28.77
C SER A 262 -42.62 -0.04 -27.81
N ALA A 263 -43.33 -0.63 -26.85
CA ALA A 263 -42.77 -1.49 -25.82
C ALA A 263 -43.52 -2.82 -25.71
N ARG A 264 -42.82 -3.85 -25.23
CA ARG A 264 -43.43 -5.11 -24.79
C ARG A 264 -43.25 -5.28 -23.29
N LEU A 265 -44.31 -5.71 -22.62
CA LEU A 265 -44.26 -6.08 -21.21
C LEU A 265 -43.80 -7.52 -21.05
N PHE A 266 -43.05 -7.75 -19.97
CA PHE A 266 -42.59 -9.04 -19.49
C PHE A 266 -42.91 -9.16 -18.00
N ASP A 267 -42.82 -10.39 -17.46
CA ASP A 267 -42.83 -10.63 -16.02
C ASP A 267 -41.74 -9.85 -15.25
N ALA A 268 -41.78 -9.92 -13.91
CA ALA A 268 -40.79 -9.27 -13.05
C ALA A 268 -39.34 -9.75 -13.28
N ALA A 269 -39.13 -10.96 -13.80
CA ALA A 269 -37.83 -11.53 -14.15
C ALA A 269 -37.37 -11.16 -15.57
N GLY A 270 -38.22 -10.49 -16.37
CA GLY A 270 -37.94 -10.11 -17.75
C GLY A 270 -37.95 -11.26 -18.76
N GLN A 271 -38.55 -12.42 -18.39
CA GLN A 271 -38.45 -13.67 -19.16
C GLN A 271 -39.67 -13.90 -20.04
N VAL A 272 -40.86 -14.06 -19.44
CA VAL A 272 -42.10 -14.38 -20.16
C VAL A 272 -42.78 -13.09 -20.62
N PRO A 273 -43.08 -12.92 -21.93
CA PRO A 273 -43.82 -11.77 -22.42
C PRO A 273 -45.29 -11.82 -21.98
N VAL A 274 -45.84 -10.68 -21.59
CA VAL A 274 -47.25 -10.54 -21.20
C VAL A 274 -48.11 -10.38 -22.46
N THR A 275 -49.14 -11.22 -22.61
CA THR A 275 -49.98 -11.28 -23.81
C THR A 275 -50.97 -10.12 -23.97
N SER A 276 -51.44 -9.54 -22.86
CA SER A 276 -52.36 -8.40 -22.82
C SER A 276 -51.92 -7.41 -21.74
N PRO A 277 -51.94 -6.08 -21.98
CA PRO A 277 -51.62 -5.10 -20.95
C PRO A 277 -52.54 -5.23 -19.71
N PRO A 278 -52.01 -5.13 -18.48
CA PRO A 278 -52.83 -5.17 -17.28
C PRO A 278 -53.75 -3.94 -17.19
N ALA A 279 -54.95 -4.13 -16.64
CA ALA A 279 -55.91 -3.05 -16.47
C ALA A 279 -55.37 -1.96 -15.52
N GLY A 280 -55.50 -0.69 -15.91
CA GLY A 280 -54.97 0.44 -15.15
C GLY A 280 -53.45 0.66 -15.33
N LEU A 281 -52.84 0.09 -16.37
CA LEU A 281 -51.47 0.42 -16.76
C LEU A 281 -51.33 1.87 -17.20
N SER A 282 -50.39 2.58 -16.59
CA SER A 282 -49.81 3.84 -17.06
C SER A 282 -48.34 3.59 -17.39
N LEU A 283 -48.03 3.48 -18.68
CA LEU A 283 -46.66 3.33 -19.19
C LEU A 283 -46.15 4.71 -19.67
N GLU A 284 -44.90 5.02 -19.36
CA GLU A 284 -44.21 6.23 -19.77
C GLU A 284 -42.86 5.87 -20.41
N PHE A 285 -42.58 6.42 -21.58
CA PHE A 285 -41.30 6.33 -22.27
C PHE A 285 -40.41 7.50 -21.85
N THR A 286 -39.18 7.22 -21.41
CA THR A 286 -38.15 8.25 -21.23
C THR A 286 -37.28 8.31 -22.49
N VAL A 287 -37.20 9.49 -23.10
CA VAL A 287 -36.35 9.77 -24.26
C VAL A 287 -35.25 10.75 -23.86
N GLN A 288 -34.01 10.29 -23.93
CA GLN A 288 -32.82 11.05 -23.56
C GLN A 288 -31.98 11.32 -24.82
N VAL A 289 -32.11 12.51 -25.40
CA VAL A 289 -31.20 12.98 -26.46
C VAL A 289 -29.91 13.49 -25.80
N ASP A 290 -28.74 13.17 -26.35
CA ASP A 290 -27.47 13.58 -25.73
C ASP A 290 -27.33 15.11 -25.65
N GLY A 291 -26.88 15.62 -24.49
CA GLY A 291 -26.82 17.05 -24.17
C GLY A 291 -28.16 17.75 -23.85
N GLU A 292 -29.31 17.06 -23.92
CA GLU A 292 -30.63 17.60 -23.54
C GLU A 292 -31.15 17.04 -22.20
N LYS A 293 -32.20 17.66 -21.65
CA LYS A 293 -32.94 17.07 -20.52
C LYS A 293 -33.81 15.90 -21.01
N PRO A 294 -33.93 14.81 -20.24
CA PRO A 294 -34.80 13.69 -20.61
C PRO A 294 -36.26 14.14 -20.72
N ARG A 295 -36.96 13.66 -21.75
CA ARG A 295 -38.38 13.92 -22.00
C ARG A 295 -39.19 12.67 -21.67
N VAL A 296 -40.29 12.83 -20.95
CA VAL A 296 -41.19 11.72 -20.57
C VAL A 296 -42.46 11.79 -21.40
N LEU A 297 -42.82 10.69 -22.05
CA LEU A 297 -43.94 10.57 -22.99
C LEU A 297 -44.89 9.47 -22.52
N ARG A 298 -46.17 9.80 -22.30
CA ARG A 298 -47.19 8.82 -21.91
C ARG A 298 -47.59 7.93 -23.07
N ALA A 299 -47.78 6.65 -22.79
CA ALA A 299 -48.29 5.70 -23.77
C ALA A 299 -49.80 5.86 -24.00
N ASP A 300 -50.24 5.63 -25.23
CA ASP A 300 -51.63 5.77 -25.71
C ASP A 300 -52.53 4.55 -25.37
N GLY A 301 -52.26 3.90 -24.23
CA GLY A 301 -52.97 2.70 -23.78
C GLY A 301 -52.58 1.40 -24.52
N ALA A 302 -51.97 1.50 -25.71
CA ALA A 302 -51.60 0.35 -26.55
C ALA A 302 -50.11 -0.09 -26.42
N LEU A 303 -49.43 0.31 -25.34
CA LEU A 303 -47.96 0.19 -25.16
C LEU A 303 -47.13 0.99 -26.18
N SER A 304 -47.75 1.93 -26.90
CA SER A 304 -47.12 2.81 -27.89
C SER A 304 -47.12 4.27 -27.45
N ALA A 305 -46.23 5.07 -28.01
CA ALA A 305 -46.26 6.53 -27.96
C ALA A 305 -45.72 7.10 -29.28
N SER A 306 -45.92 8.38 -29.54
CA SER A 306 -45.32 9.08 -30.69
C SER A 306 -44.30 10.10 -30.21
N TRP A 307 -43.15 10.15 -30.87
CA TRP A 307 -42.12 11.16 -30.62
C TRP A 307 -41.63 11.75 -31.95
N THR A 308 -41.50 13.08 -31.99
CA THR A 308 -40.82 13.77 -33.09
C THR A 308 -39.43 14.17 -32.62
N PRO A 309 -38.34 13.62 -33.19
CA PRO A 309 -36.99 14.00 -32.81
C PRO A 309 -36.70 15.47 -33.17
N PRO A 310 -35.96 16.22 -32.34
CA PRO A 310 -35.57 17.60 -32.64
C PRO A 310 -34.62 17.66 -33.84
N ALA A 311 -34.54 18.83 -34.48
CA ALA A 311 -33.55 19.10 -35.53
C ALA A 311 -32.12 18.79 -35.04
N SER A 312 -31.36 18.08 -35.86
CA SER A 312 -30.05 17.54 -35.51
C SER A 312 -29.14 17.51 -36.76
N PRO A 313 -28.49 18.64 -37.12
CA PRO A 313 -27.66 18.72 -38.32
C PRO A 313 -26.35 17.91 -38.21
N LYS A 314 -26.03 17.43 -37.00
CA LYS A 314 -25.03 16.39 -36.76
C LYS A 314 -25.72 15.17 -36.13
N PRO A 315 -25.23 13.94 -36.37
CA PRO A 315 -25.69 12.76 -35.65
C PRO A 315 -25.53 12.92 -34.13
N ARG A 316 -26.60 12.67 -33.37
CA ARG A 316 -26.61 12.66 -31.90
C ARG A 316 -27.13 11.31 -31.39
N GLU A 317 -26.58 10.81 -30.28
CA GLU A 317 -27.15 9.64 -29.60
C GLU A 317 -28.50 10.01 -28.97
N VAL A 318 -29.47 9.09 -29.07
CA VAL A 318 -30.73 9.14 -28.35
C VAL A 318 -30.95 7.80 -27.64
N ARG A 319 -31.31 7.83 -26.36
CA ARG A 319 -31.64 6.64 -25.59
C ARG A 319 -33.12 6.61 -25.21
N PHE A 320 -33.68 5.42 -25.26
CA PHE A 320 -35.07 5.12 -24.99
C PHE A 320 -35.16 4.08 -23.89
N SER A 321 -35.98 4.35 -22.89
CA SER A 321 -36.42 3.35 -21.91
C SER A 321 -37.93 3.48 -21.68
N ALA A 322 -38.55 2.42 -21.17
CA ALA A 322 -39.96 2.41 -20.83
C ALA A 322 -40.13 1.95 -19.38
N GLY A 323 -40.99 2.62 -18.63
CA GLY A 323 -41.32 2.29 -17.25
C GLY A 323 -42.73 2.77 -16.91
N GLY A 324 -43.15 2.67 -15.66
CA GLY A 324 -44.46 3.15 -15.24
C GLY A 324 -45.05 2.38 -14.07
N ARG A 325 -46.39 2.32 -14.00
CA ARG A 325 -47.14 1.66 -12.92
C ARG A 325 -48.44 1.02 -13.42
N THR A 326 -48.94 0.03 -12.69
CA THR A 326 -50.24 -0.61 -12.92
C THR A 326 -50.89 -0.86 -11.56
N GLY A 327 -51.74 0.09 -11.14
CA GLY A 327 -52.15 0.20 -9.74
C GLY A 327 -50.94 0.43 -8.82
N GLU A 328 -50.82 -0.38 -7.77
CA GLU A 328 -49.69 -0.35 -6.83
C GLU A 328 -48.40 -0.97 -7.39
N ARG A 329 -48.47 -1.76 -8.47
CA ARG A 329 -47.31 -2.47 -9.02
C ARG A 329 -46.48 -1.57 -9.92
N VAL A 330 -45.16 -1.63 -9.75
CA VAL A 330 -44.20 -0.89 -10.57
C VAL A 330 -43.88 -1.64 -11.85
N VAL A 331 -43.74 -0.90 -12.96
CA VAL A 331 -43.25 -1.40 -14.25
C VAL A 331 -41.86 -0.81 -14.45
N CYS A 332 -40.83 -1.65 -14.38
CA CYS A 332 -39.44 -1.23 -14.47
C CYS A 332 -38.91 -1.33 -15.91
N PRO A 333 -37.85 -0.60 -16.28
CA PRO A 333 -37.16 -0.82 -17.55
C PRO A 333 -36.58 -2.24 -17.66
N ALA A 334 -36.53 -2.74 -18.90
CA ALA A 334 -35.84 -3.97 -19.28
C ALA A 334 -34.51 -3.67 -20.04
N GLY A 335 -33.87 -2.54 -19.71
CA GLY A 335 -32.71 -1.96 -20.40
C GLY A 335 -33.03 -0.65 -21.12
N GLU A 336 -31.98 0.09 -21.49
CA GLU A 336 -32.05 1.18 -22.48
C GLU A 336 -31.88 0.61 -23.90
N VAL A 337 -32.47 1.28 -24.89
CA VAL A 337 -32.16 1.11 -26.32
C VAL A 337 -31.56 2.42 -26.81
N SER A 338 -30.36 2.39 -27.39
CA SER A 338 -29.77 3.56 -28.07
C SER A 338 -30.08 3.55 -29.56
N ALA A 339 -30.20 4.75 -30.14
CA ALA A 339 -30.37 5.02 -31.56
C ALA A 339 -29.62 6.32 -31.92
N THR A 340 -29.52 6.65 -33.19
CA THR A 340 -28.87 7.89 -33.68
C THR A 340 -29.89 8.78 -34.38
N VAL A 341 -29.97 10.07 -34.04
CA VAL A 341 -30.82 11.04 -34.75
C VAL A 341 -29.99 11.98 -35.64
N SER A 342 -30.44 12.21 -36.88
CA SER A 342 -29.92 13.28 -37.74
C SER A 342 -30.97 13.82 -38.72
N ASP A 343 -30.78 15.05 -39.22
CA ASP A 343 -31.69 15.70 -40.18
C ASP A 343 -31.86 14.94 -41.51
N LEU A 344 -30.93 14.05 -41.85
CA LEU A 344 -31.00 13.18 -43.03
C LEU A 344 -31.20 11.68 -42.69
N GLY A 345 -31.47 11.31 -41.44
CA GLY A 345 -31.70 9.91 -41.04
C GLY A 345 -30.50 8.98 -41.22
N LEU A 346 -29.28 9.52 -41.25
CA LEU A 346 -28.03 8.77 -41.29
C LEU A 346 -27.45 8.62 -39.88
N GLY A 347 -27.10 7.38 -39.53
CA GLY A 347 -26.32 7.02 -38.35
C GLY A 347 -25.00 6.36 -38.73
N PHE A 348 -24.10 6.17 -37.77
CA PHE A 348 -22.76 5.64 -38.01
C PHE A 348 -22.38 4.65 -36.91
N ASP A 349 -22.10 3.40 -37.29
CA ASP A 349 -21.47 2.42 -36.40
C ASP A 349 -19.96 2.57 -36.49
N THR A 350 -19.35 3.05 -35.41
CA THR A 350 -17.90 3.25 -35.25
C THR A 350 -17.26 2.21 -34.33
N SER A 351 -17.97 1.13 -33.98
CA SER A 351 -17.47 0.09 -33.06
C SER A 351 -16.25 -0.68 -33.58
N GLU A 352 -16.09 -0.76 -34.91
CA GLU A 352 -14.91 -1.33 -35.58
C GLU A 352 -13.73 -0.32 -35.74
N LEU A 353 -13.80 0.88 -35.13
CA LEU A 353 -12.70 1.85 -35.18
C LEU A 353 -11.70 1.72 -34.00
N PRO A 354 -10.38 1.66 -34.28
CA PRO A 354 -9.35 1.64 -33.24
C PRO A 354 -9.26 3.00 -32.52
N ARG A 355 -9.13 2.97 -31.20
CA ARG A 355 -8.83 4.18 -30.38
C ARG A 355 -7.34 4.49 -30.25
N THR A 356 -6.48 3.59 -30.72
CA THR A 356 -5.02 3.73 -30.65
C THR A 356 -4.39 3.07 -31.86
N CYS A 357 -3.43 3.77 -32.46
CA CYS A 357 -2.59 3.32 -33.57
C CYS A 357 -1.13 3.42 -33.17
N TYR A 358 -0.24 2.80 -33.95
CA TYR A 358 1.21 2.86 -33.72
C TYR A 358 1.93 3.36 -34.96
N VAL A 359 2.98 4.16 -34.75
CA VAL A 359 3.88 4.62 -35.82
C VAL A 359 4.40 3.43 -36.64
N GLY A 360 4.45 3.58 -37.97
CA GLY A 360 4.96 2.57 -38.89
C GLY A 360 4.10 1.31 -39.05
N LEU A 361 2.99 1.15 -38.32
CA LEU A 361 2.01 0.08 -38.53
C LEU A 361 0.79 0.60 -39.30
N ALA A 362 0.26 -0.23 -40.18
CA ALA A 362 -0.99 0.05 -40.89
C ALA A 362 -2.18 -0.06 -39.93
N CYS A 363 -2.69 1.08 -39.49
CA CYS A 363 -3.85 1.16 -38.61
C CYS A 363 -5.13 1.18 -39.43
N LYS A 364 -6.08 0.30 -39.09
CA LYS A 364 -7.30 0.08 -39.85
C LYS A 364 -8.53 0.06 -38.95
N GLY A 365 -9.66 0.48 -39.52
CA GLY A 365 -10.98 0.32 -38.90
C GLY A 365 -12.09 0.51 -39.92
N THR A 366 -13.26 -0.06 -39.64
CA THR A 366 -14.45 0.08 -40.48
C THR A 366 -15.43 1.05 -39.83
N VAL A 367 -16.14 1.82 -40.65
CA VAL A 367 -17.40 2.46 -40.26
C VAL A 367 -18.51 1.91 -41.13
N ARG A 368 -19.63 1.55 -40.51
CA ARG A 368 -20.84 1.16 -41.24
C ARG A 368 -21.87 2.28 -41.16
N LEU A 369 -22.36 2.70 -42.33
CA LEU A 369 -23.49 3.61 -42.41
C LEU A 369 -24.75 2.89 -41.92
N ILE A 370 -25.46 3.50 -40.98
CA ILE A 370 -26.75 3.03 -40.50
C ILE A 370 -27.84 3.88 -41.16
N ARG A 371 -28.86 3.21 -41.69
CA ARG A 371 -30.07 3.82 -42.27
C ARG A 371 -31.30 3.36 -41.46
N PRO A 372 -32.47 4.02 -41.57
CA PRO A 372 -33.65 3.68 -40.77
C PRO A 372 -34.22 2.28 -41.07
N GLU A 373 -35.08 1.78 -40.19
CA GLU A 373 -35.89 0.57 -40.46
C GLU A 373 -36.82 0.76 -41.68
N PRO A 374 -37.23 -0.31 -42.38
CA PRO A 374 -38.04 -0.24 -43.60
C PRO A 374 -39.33 0.57 -43.43
N GLY A 375 -39.43 1.69 -44.16
CA GLY A 375 -40.55 2.63 -44.10
C GLY A 375 -40.28 3.89 -44.90
N THR A 376 -41.10 4.93 -44.71
CA THR A 376 -40.97 6.23 -45.40
C THR A 376 -39.61 6.89 -45.14
N SER A 377 -39.10 6.83 -43.90
CA SER A 377 -37.78 7.34 -43.53
C SER A 377 -36.69 6.66 -44.36
N ARG A 378 -36.72 5.33 -44.43
CA ARG A 378 -35.74 4.54 -45.17
C ARG A 378 -35.81 4.79 -46.68
N GLN A 379 -37.00 4.91 -47.25
CA GLN A 379 -37.17 5.28 -48.66
C GLN A 379 -36.58 6.66 -48.98
N GLN A 380 -36.72 7.65 -48.08
CA GLN A 380 -36.09 8.97 -48.27
C GLN A 380 -34.56 8.89 -48.20
N VAL A 381 -33.99 8.08 -47.29
CA VAL A 381 -32.54 7.88 -47.18
C VAL A 381 -31.97 7.11 -48.36
N ASP A 382 -32.64 6.04 -48.80
CA ASP A 382 -32.20 5.25 -49.94
C ASP A 382 -32.29 6.05 -51.26
N ALA A 383 -33.32 6.92 -51.41
CA ALA A 383 -33.41 7.85 -52.53
C ALA A 383 -32.36 8.98 -52.47
N LEU A 384 -32.02 9.47 -51.28
CA LEU A 384 -30.95 10.45 -51.07
C LEU A 384 -29.59 9.87 -51.46
N LEU A 385 -29.25 8.68 -50.97
CA LEU A 385 -27.97 8.00 -51.26
C LEU A 385 -27.86 7.53 -52.72
N ALA A 386 -28.97 7.51 -53.47
CA ALA A 386 -29.01 7.22 -54.90
C ALA A 386 -29.00 8.48 -55.80
N ASP A 387 -29.06 9.71 -55.24
CA ASP A 387 -28.89 10.94 -56.02
C ASP A 387 -27.41 11.05 -56.47
N PRO A 388 -27.12 11.13 -57.78
CA PRO A 388 -25.74 11.24 -58.29
C PRO A 388 -25.02 12.55 -57.88
N LYS A 389 -25.69 13.47 -57.18
CA LYS A 389 -25.10 14.67 -56.56
C LYS A 389 -24.62 14.45 -55.12
N VAL A 390 -24.86 13.27 -54.53
CA VAL A 390 -24.33 12.95 -53.20
C VAL A 390 -22.93 12.37 -53.32
N GLU A 391 -21.96 13.01 -52.67
CA GLU A 391 -20.58 12.51 -52.54
C GLU A 391 -20.30 12.10 -51.09
N ALA A 392 -19.80 10.88 -50.89
CA ALA A 392 -19.18 10.46 -49.64
C ALA A 392 -17.69 10.81 -49.67
N ARG A 393 -17.24 11.59 -48.69
CA ARG A 393 -15.85 12.00 -48.49
C ARG A 393 -15.32 11.38 -47.20
N VAL A 394 -14.23 10.62 -47.29
CA VAL A 394 -13.56 10.03 -46.12
C VAL A 394 -12.31 10.83 -45.82
N VAL A 395 -12.21 11.38 -44.62
CA VAL A 395 -11.15 12.29 -44.21
C VAL A 395 -10.37 11.68 -43.05
N ASP A 396 -9.04 11.64 -43.20
CA ASP A 396 -8.07 11.19 -42.21
C ASP A 396 -7.12 12.35 -41.90
N THR A 397 -7.23 12.90 -40.69
CA THR A 397 -6.33 13.94 -40.16
C THR A 397 -6.27 15.19 -41.06
N GLY A 398 -7.40 15.49 -41.72
CA GLY A 398 -7.56 16.58 -42.69
C GLY A 398 -7.27 16.20 -44.14
N GLU A 399 -6.67 15.03 -44.41
CA GLU A 399 -6.39 14.52 -45.75
C GLU A 399 -7.59 13.73 -46.31
N GLU A 400 -7.97 13.99 -47.56
CA GLU A 400 -9.07 13.29 -48.24
C GLU A 400 -8.59 11.92 -48.77
N ARG A 401 -8.94 10.84 -48.08
CA ARG A 401 -8.59 9.45 -48.45
C ARG A 401 -9.49 8.88 -49.54
N TYR A 402 -10.73 9.36 -49.62
CA TYR A 402 -11.71 8.94 -50.62
C TYR A 402 -12.70 10.07 -50.90
N ARG A 403 -13.09 10.21 -52.17
CA ARG A 403 -14.27 10.93 -52.63
C ARG A 403 -14.94 10.10 -53.72
N GLY A 404 -16.25 9.96 -53.66
CA GLY A 404 -17.04 9.27 -54.67
C GLY A 404 -18.50 9.13 -54.25
N PRO A 405 -19.33 8.38 -55.00
CA PRO A 405 -20.70 8.10 -54.60
C PRO A 405 -20.75 7.26 -53.31
N PRO A 406 -21.86 7.26 -52.56
CA PRO A 406 -22.08 6.34 -51.45
C PRO A 406 -21.83 4.88 -51.85
N ARG A 407 -21.11 4.14 -51.00
CA ARG A 407 -20.85 2.71 -51.20
C ARG A 407 -22.12 1.89 -50.98
N ALA A 408 -22.41 0.97 -51.91
CA ALA A 408 -23.62 0.16 -51.90
C ALA A 408 -23.70 -0.88 -50.77
N ASP A 409 -22.58 -1.19 -50.11
CA ASP A 409 -22.48 -2.10 -48.97
C ASP A 409 -22.50 -1.38 -47.60
N ASP A 410 -22.67 -0.06 -47.61
CA ASP A 410 -22.62 0.84 -46.44
C ASP A 410 -21.28 0.83 -45.66
N ARG A 411 -20.18 0.25 -46.18
CA ARG A 411 -18.93 0.06 -45.44
C ARG A 411 -17.79 0.96 -45.92
N TYR A 412 -17.29 1.80 -45.02
CA TYR A 412 -16.19 2.73 -45.28
C TYR A 412 -14.98 2.31 -44.46
N GLU A 413 -13.90 1.93 -45.14
CA GLU A 413 -12.66 1.49 -44.50
C GLU A 413 -11.68 2.66 -44.35
N PHE A 414 -11.17 2.84 -43.14
CA PHE A 414 -10.00 3.66 -42.86
C PHE A 414 -8.76 2.76 -42.86
N SER A 415 -7.68 3.22 -43.50
CA SER A 415 -6.40 2.53 -43.52
C SER A 415 -5.26 3.55 -43.65
N ALA A 416 -4.65 3.92 -42.52
CA ALA A 416 -3.59 4.92 -42.43
C ALA A 416 -2.29 4.31 -41.88
N THR A 417 -1.15 4.89 -42.20
CA THR A 417 0.15 4.55 -41.58
C THR A 417 0.84 5.86 -41.20
N TYR A 418 1.07 6.06 -39.91
CA TYR A 418 1.59 7.32 -39.38
C TYR A 418 3.11 7.27 -39.22
N ALA A 419 3.79 8.37 -39.57
CA ALA A 419 5.24 8.50 -39.42
C ALA A 419 5.68 8.94 -38.01
N GLU A 420 4.82 9.68 -37.30
CA GLU A 420 5.14 10.32 -36.00
C GLU A 420 4.00 10.09 -34.99
N PRO A 421 4.27 10.09 -33.66
CA PRO A 421 3.24 10.03 -32.63
C PRO A 421 2.42 11.32 -32.55
N GLY A 422 1.16 11.23 -32.11
CA GLY A 422 0.28 12.40 -32.00
C GLY A 422 -1.20 12.04 -31.88
N ALA A 423 -2.05 12.98 -32.29
CA ALA A 423 -3.48 12.77 -32.47
C ALA A 423 -3.83 12.78 -33.96
N ALA A 424 -4.57 11.78 -34.40
CA ALA A 424 -5.18 11.67 -35.73
C ALA A 424 -6.71 11.74 -35.60
N SER A 425 -7.41 12.09 -36.68
CA SER A 425 -8.86 12.32 -36.63
C SER A 425 -9.57 11.76 -37.86
N TRP A 426 -10.49 10.83 -37.65
CA TRP A 426 -11.20 10.11 -38.72
C TRP A 426 -12.65 10.58 -38.80
N SER A 427 -13.09 10.96 -39.99
CA SER A 427 -14.48 11.35 -40.24
C SER A 427 -14.95 10.98 -41.65
N ILE A 428 -16.28 10.87 -41.79
CA ILE A 428 -16.95 10.69 -43.07
C ILE A 428 -17.93 11.84 -43.22
N GLU A 429 -17.90 12.51 -44.36
CA GLU A 429 -18.80 13.59 -44.73
C GLU A 429 -19.60 13.19 -45.97
N PHE A 430 -20.92 13.10 -45.84
CA PHE A 430 -21.81 13.02 -47.00
C PHE A 430 -22.20 14.44 -47.41
N GLN A 431 -21.62 14.91 -48.52
CA GLN A 431 -22.07 16.14 -49.18
C GLN A 431 -23.39 15.86 -49.88
N THR A 432 -24.45 16.60 -49.54
CA THR A 432 -25.79 16.41 -50.13
C THR A 432 -26.43 17.72 -50.58
N PRO A 433 -27.44 17.70 -51.48
CA PRO A 433 -28.21 18.89 -51.85
C PRO A 433 -28.93 19.60 -50.69
N LYS A 434 -29.05 18.98 -49.51
CA LYS A 434 -29.63 19.55 -48.29
C LYS A 434 -28.57 20.08 -47.30
N GLY A 435 -27.28 19.97 -47.63
CA GLY A 435 -26.15 20.26 -46.75
C GLY A 435 -25.32 19.00 -46.42
N PRO A 436 -24.13 19.18 -45.81
CA PRO A 436 -23.28 18.06 -45.42
C PRO A 436 -23.80 17.37 -44.16
N VAL A 437 -23.73 16.04 -44.11
CA VAL A 437 -23.84 15.25 -42.86
C VAL A 437 -22.50 14.60 -42.56
N THR A 438 -21.87 15.06 -41.49
CA THR A 438 -20.60 14.53 -41.00
C THR A 438 -20.83 13.53 -39.86
N MET A 439 -20.15 12.39 -39.93
CA MET A 439 -19.91 11.51 -38.78
C MET A 439 -19.28 12.33 -37.62
N PRO A 440 -19.60 12.05 -36.35
CA PRO A 440 -18.82 12.57 -35.23
C PRO A 440 -17.34 12.22 -35.41
N THR A 441 -16.45 13.21 -35.27
CA THR A 441 -15.01 13.01 -35.46
C THR A 441 -14.49 11.96 -34.48
N HIS A 442 -13.95 10.86 -35.00
CA HIS A 442 -13.34 9.81 -34.19
C HIS A 442 -11.86 10.13 -33.97
N GLU A 443 -11.49 10.44 -32.73
CA GLU A 443 -10.09 10.71 -32.36
C GLU A 443 -9.30 9.42 -32.18
N VAL A 444 -8.10 9.42 -32.77
CA VAL A 444 -7.20 8.27 -32.86
C VAL A 444 -5.86 8.65 -32.24
N ARG A 445 -5.48 8.00 -31.14
CA ARG A 445 -4.19 8.28 -30.49
C ARG A 445 -3.07 7.50 -31.16
N VAL A 446 -2.16 8.19 -31.84
CA VAL A 446 -0.99 7.58 -32.49
C VAL A 446 0.16 7.54 -31.49
N ARG A 447 0.57 6.34 -31.09
CA ARG A 447 1.67 6.09 -30.15
C ARG A 447 2.96 5.73 -30.90
N PRO A 448 4.14 5.85 -30.28
CA PRO A 448 5.38 5.28 -30.81
C PRO A 448 5.23 3.78 -31.10
N GLN A 449 5.97 3.28 -32.08
CA GLN A 449 6.10 1.83 -32.27
C GLN A 449 6.90 1.23 -31.13
N LEU A 450 6.41 0.14 -30.52
CA LEU A 450 7.21 -0.63 -29.58
C LEU A 450 8.36 -1.31 -30.32
N GLU A 451 9.58 -1.15 -29.81
CA GLU A 451 10.74 -1.95 -30.22
C GLU A 451 11.45 -2.45 -28.96
N VAL A 452 11.28 -3.73 -28.63
CA VAL A 452 11.78 -4.29 -27.37
C VAL A 452 13.26 -4.66 -27.47
N LYS A 453 14.12 -3.89 -26.79
CA LYS A 453 15.53 -4.21 -26.51
C LYS A 453 15.73 -4.32 -25.00
N LEU A 454 16.21 -5.49 -24.57
CA LEU A 454 16.45 -5.88 -23.18
C LEU A 454 17.80 -6.61 -23.08
N PRO A 455 18.44 -6.65 -21.89
CA PRO A 455 19.61 -7.49 -21.66
C PRO A 455 19.29 -8.97 -21.88
N ALA A 456 20.27 -9.76 -22.33
CA ALA A 456 20.10 -11.21 -22.51
C ALA A 456 20.18 -12.02 -21.20
N GLU A 457 20.81 -11.45 -20.17
CA GLU A 457 21.06 -12.07 -18.86
C GLU A 457 21.00 -11.00 -17.76
N LEU A 458 20.45 -11.37 -16.60
CA LEU A 458 20.57 -10.65 -15.33
C LEU A 458 21.32 -11.56 -14.34
N ASP A 459 22.57 -11.21 -14.05
CA ASP A 459 23.41 -11.93 -13.09
C ASP A 459 23.35 -11.22 -11.72
N PHE A 460 22.70 -11.86 -10.74
CA PHE A 460 22.65 -11.39 -9.35
C PHE A 460 23.92 -11.75 -8.57
N GLY A 461 24.87 -12.47 -9.19
CA GLY A 461 26.11 -12.91 -8.58
C GLY A 461 25.89 -13.93 -7.47
N THR A 462 26.66 -13.79 -6.38
CA THR A 462 26.54 -14.65 -5.20
C THR A 462 25.78 -13.93 -4.09
N VAL A 463 24.70 -14.55 -3.60
CA VAL A 463 23.78 -13.98 -2.62
C VAL A 463 23.71 -14.87 -1.38
N THR A 464 24.09 -14.34 -0.22
CA THR A 464 24.02 -15.08 1.06
C THR A 464 22.57 -15.33 1.48
N ALA A 465 22.25 -16.53 1.97
CA ALA A 465 20.92 -16.90 2.42
C ALA A 465 20.37 -15.97 3.51
N GLY A 466 19.25 -15.29 3.26
CA GLY A 466 18.73 -14.23 4.15
C GLY A 466 19.58 -12.96 4.18
N ALA A 467 20.13 -12.56 3.04
CA ALA A 467 20.39 -11.16 2.73
C ALA A 467 19.06 -10.37 2.60
N SER A 468 19.11 -9.04 2.69
CA SER A 468 17.94 -8.22 2.38
C SER A 468 17.71 -8.19 0.86
N VAL A 469 16.44 -8.19 0.43
CA VAL A 469 16.07 -8.15 -1.01
C VAL A 469 16.77 -6.99 -1.74
N ALA A 470 16.90 -5.84 -1.08
CA ALA A 470 17.57 -4.66 -1.61
C ALA A 470 19.07 -4.83 -1.92
N ALA A 471 19.74 -5.84 -1.34
CA ALA A 471 21.14 -6.17 -1.62
C ALA A 471 21.32 -7.16 -2.78
N ALA A 472 20.23 -7.71 -3.32
CA ALA A 472 20.23 -8.68 -4.42
C ALA A 472 19.31 -8.22 -5.56
N CYS A 473 19.43 -6.94 -5.96
CA CYS A 473 18.66 -6.33 -7.05
C CYS A 473 19.50 -6.13 -8.31
N GLN A 474 18.90 -6.34 -9.48
CA GLN A 474 19.43 -6.03 -10.80
C GLN A 474 18.40 -5.28 -11.65
N LYS A 475 18.90 -4.41 -12.54
CA LYS A 475 18.04 -3.60 -13.42
C LYS A 475 17.72 -4.34 -14.71
N LEU A 476 16.45 -4.68 -14.88
CA LEU A 476 15.90 -5.01 -16.20
C LEU A 476 15.73 -3.69 -16.96
N ASP A 477 16.74 -3.32 -17.75
CA ASP A 477 16.79 -2.03 -18.44
C ASP A 477 16.06 -2.05 -19.80
N PHE A 478 15.10 -1.14 -19.97
CA PHE A 478 14.37 -0.85 -21.20
C PHE A 478 14.84 0.46 -21.86
N SER A 479 15.93 1.10 -21.40
CA SER A 479 16.40 2.40 -21.93
C SER A 479 16.61 2.42 -23.45
N GLY A 480 17.10 1.30 -24.02
CA GLY A 480 17.28 1.06 -25.45
C GLY A 480 16.02 0.56 -26.20
N SER A 481 14.92 0.30 -25.49
CA SER A 481 13.62 0.02 -26.10
C SER A 481 12.94 1.32 -26.53
N ARG A 482 12.25 1.30 -27.68
CA ARG A 482 11.45 2.43 -28.18
C ARG A 482 10.02 2.32 -27.66
N GLY A 483 9.47 3.40 -27.09
CA GLY A 483 8.06 3.50 -26.69
C GLY A 483 7.65 2.66 -25.46
N ALA A 484 8.59 1.99 -24.79
CA ALA A 484 8.31 0.97 -23.78
C ALA A 484 7.49 1.49 -22.58
N GLU A 485 7.63 2.77 -22.27
CA GLU A 485 6.88 3.55 -21.30
C GLU A 485 5.38 3.68 -21.61
N GLU A 486 4.96 3.60 -22.88
CA GLU A 486 3.55 3.69 -23.28
C GLU A 486 2.81 2.34 -23.33
N HIS A 487 3.51 1.23 -23.03
CA HIS A 487 2.98 -0.12 -23.13
C HIS A 487 2.80 -0.79 -21.76
N SER A 488 1.79 -1.67 -21.67
CA SER A 488 1.62 -2.58 -20.56
C SER A 488 2.33 -3.91 -20.81
N TRP A 489 2.81 -4.51 -19.73
CA TRP A 489 3.74 -5.64 -19.73
C TRP A 489 3.23 -6.77 -18.86
N GLU A 490 3.67 -7.99 -19.19
CA GLU A 490 3.57 -9.14 -18.31
C GLU A 490 4.95 -9.74 -18.09
N LEU A 491 5.34 -9.86 -16.83
CA LEU A 491 6.56 -10.53 -16.39
C LEU A 491 6.23 -11.94 -15.90
N ARG A 492 6.98 -12.95 -16.33
CA ARG A 492 6.84 -14.34 -15.86
C ARG A 492 8.20 -14.95 -15.56
N ALA A 493 8.40 -15.46 -14.36
CA ALA A 493 9.60 -16.23 -14.02
C ALA A 493 9.35 -17.74 -14.18
N GLU A 494 10.15 -18.38 -15.04
CA GLU A 494 10.11 -19.82 -15.35
C GLU A 494 11.44 -20.49 -14.96
N GLY A 495 11.46 -21.83 -14.88
CA GLY A 495 12.66 -22.59 -14.50
C GLY A 495 13.00 -22.57 -13.00
N LEU A 496 12.05 -22.15 -12.15
CA LEU A 496 12.23 -22.03 -10.69
C LEU A 496 11.94 -23.33 -9.91
N GLU A 497 11.80 -24.47 -10.57
CA GLU A 497 11.47 -25.74 -9.90
C GLU A 497 12.59 -26.16 -8.94
N GLY A 498 12.21 -26.61 -7.73
CA GLY A 498 13.15 -26.93 -6.64
C GLY A 498 13.81 -25.71 -5.97
N CYS A 499 13.69 -24.50 -6.51
CA CYS A 499 14.33 -23.30 -5.95
C CYS A 499 13.56 -22.74 -4.75
N GLN A 500 14.27 -22.53 -3.63
CA GLN A 500 13.71 -21.83 -2.46
C GLN A 500 13.81 -20.30 -2.60
N SER A 501 14.80 -19.80 -3.33
CA SER A 501 14.95 -18.39 -3.69
C SER A 501 13.99 -18.02 -4.82
N ARG A 502 13.35 -16.85 -4.73
CA ARG A 502 12.33 -16.39 -5.69
C ARG A 502 12.69 -15.01 -6.27
N PRO A 503 12.61 -14.81 -7.60
CA PRO A 503 12.71 -13.48 -8.16
C PRO A 503 11.40 -12.71 -7.89
N VAL A 504 11.56 -11.49 -7.40
CA VAL A 504 10.50 -10.54 -7.07
C VAL A 504 10.72 -9.22 -7.80
N LEU A 505 9.66 -8.57 -8.26
CA LEU A 505 9.75 -7.17 -8.67
C LEU A 505 9.74 -6.30 -7.42
N ARG A 506 10.74 -5.43 -7.28
CA ARG A 506 10.73 -4.38 -6.27
C ARG A 506 10.16 -3.10 -6.87
N LEU A 507 9.08 -2.60 -6.29
CA LEU A 507 8.51 -1.30 -6.60
C LEU A 507 8.73 -0.36 -5.41
N LEU A 508 8.86 0.94 -5.68
CA LEU A 508 8.73 1.95 -4.64
C LEU A 508 7.27 2.38 -4.60
N ASN A 509 6.63 2.21 -3.45
CA ASN A 509 5.27 2.70 -3.23
C ASN A 509 5.25 4.22 -2.98
N VAL A 510 4.06 4.79 -2.83
CA VAL A 510 3.89 6.24 -2.61
C VAL A 510 4.60 6.79 -1.37
N GLN A 511 4.94 5.94 -0.39
CA GLN A 511 5.69 6.32 0.81
C GLN A 511 7.22 6.21 0.63
N GLY A 512 7.69 5.93 -0.59
CA GLY A 512 9.09 5.63 -0.90
C GLY A 512 9.57 4.29 -0.33
N GLN A 513 8.68 3.46 0.22
CA GLN A 513 9.01 2.16 0.77
C GLN A 513 9.06 1.11 -0.34
N ALA A 514 9.91 0.10 -0.17
CA ALA A 514 10.14 -0.94 -1.15
C ALA A 514 9.15 -2.11 -0.96
N ASP A 515 8.07 -2.12 -1.73
CA ASP A 515 7.16 -3.26 -1.83
C ASP A 515 7.70 -4.29 -2.82
N THR A 516 7.51 -5.57 -2.52
CA THR A 516 8.06 -6.69 -3.29
C THR A 516 6.96 -7.63 -3.78
N HIS A 517 6.82 -7.78 -5.09
CA HIS A 517 5.79 -8.58 -5.74
C HIS A 517 6.39 -9.82 -6.40
N GLY A 518 5.84 -11.01 -6.11
CA GLY A 518 6.31 -12.26 -6.73
C GLY A 518 6.07 -12.30 -8.24
N LEU A 519 7.06 -12.80 -8.99
CA LEU A 519 7.02 -12.90 -10.47
C LEU A 519 6.44 -14.22 -11.01
N ALA A 520 5.81 -15.02 -10.14
CA ALA A 520 5.20 -16.31 -10.48
C ALA A 520 3.77 -16.39 -9.88
N PRO A 521 2.75 -16.84 -10.64
CA PRO A 521 2.83 -17.33 -12.03
C PRO A 521 3.06 -16.21 -13.07
N SER A 522 2.54 -15.00 -12.83
CA SER A 522 2.90 -13.80 -13.59
C SER A 522 2.56 -12.51 -12.83
N LEU A 523 3.17 -11.41 -13.26
CA LEU A 523 2.90 -10.06 -12.76
C LEU A 523 2.61 -9.11 -13.93
N GLY A 524 1.51 -8.38 -13.85
CA GLY A 524 1.17 -7.33 -14.80
C GLY A 524 1.71 -5.97 -14.38
N ILE A 525 2.17 -5.18 -15.35
CA ILE A 525 2.62 -3.79 -15.16
C ILE A 525 1.90 -2.93 -16.19
N GLU A 526 1.29 -1.81 -15.78
CA GLU A 526 0.46 -0.99 -16.67
C GLU A 526 1.28 -0.07 -17.60
N ALA A 527 2.39 0.45 -17.10
CA ALA A 527 3.34 1.31 -17.81
C ALA A 527 4.70 1.29 -17.11
N LEU A 528 5.77 1.73 -17.78
CA LEU A 528 7.07 2.01 -17.15
C LEU A 528 7.15 3.51 -16.81
N ASP A 529 7.98 3.90 -15.83
CA ASP A 529 8.27 5.31 -15.56
C ASP A 529 9.06 5.91 -16.75
N PRO A 530 8.54 6.95 -17.44
CA PRO A 530 9.26 7.61 -18.53
C PRO A 530 10.63 8.19 -18.12
N LYS A 531 10.83 8.52 -16.83
CA LYS A 531 12.09 9.03 -16.29
C LYS A 531 13.07 7.91 -15.91
N ASN A 532 12.56 6.73 -15.55
CA ASN A 532 13.35 5.58 -15.11
C ASN A 532 12.87 4.33 -15.88
N ARG A 533 13.30 4.20 -17.14
CA ARG A 533 12.91 3.09 -18.04
C ARG A 533 13.66 1.80 -17.72
N TRP A 534 13.69 1.39 -16.45
CA TRP A 534 14.18 0.10 -15.96
C TRP A 534 13.28 -0.40 -14.82
N LEU A 535 13.31 -1.71 -14.57
CA LEU A 535 12.65 -2.34 -13.44
C LEU A 535 13.67 -2.99 -12.51
N ASP A 536 13.56 -2.73 -11.20
CA ASP A 536 14.41 -3.37 -10.19
C ASP A 536 13.86 -4.79 -9.91
N ILE A 537 14.38 -5.77 -10.64
CA ILE A 537 14.16 -7.19 -10.34
C ILE A 537 15.10 -7.55 -9.20
N CYS A 538 14.62 -8.22 -8.15
CA CYS A 538 15.44 -8.60 -7.01
C CYS A 538 15.23 -10.07 -6.63
N LEU A 539 16.17 -10.65 -5.91
CA LEU A 539 16.10 -12.03 -5.44
C LEU A 539 15.73 -12.09 -3.95
N GLU A 540 14.57 -12.64 -3.64
CA GLU A 540 14.21 -13.02 -2.28
C GLU A 540 14.86 -14.39 -1.95
N VAL A 541 15.79 -14.40 -1.00
CA VAL A 541 16.48 -15.63 -0.57
C VAL A 541 16.15 -15.94 0.89
N PRO A 542 15.41 -17.02 1.18
CA PRO A 542 15.06 -17.40 2.56
C PRO A 542 16.28 -17.53 3.48
N ARG A 543 16.12 -17.17 4.76
CA ARG A 543 17.19 -17.15 5.77
C ARG A 543 17.93 -18.49 5.92
N CYS A 544 17.25 -19.59 5.63
CA CYS A 544 17.75 -20.95 5.79
C CYS A 544 17.85 -21.70 4.45
N ALA A 545 17.95 -20.99 3.32
CA ALA A 545 18.18 -21.61 2.02
C ALA A 545 19.54 -22.34 1.99
N GLY A 546 19.57 -23.50 1.33
CA GLY A 546 20.82 -24.20 1.00
C GLY A 546 21.54 -23.56 -0.20
N GLU A 547 22.70 -24.12 -0.55
CA GLU A 547 23.38 -23.71 -1.79
C GLU A 547 22.59 -24.16 -3.02
N VAL A 548 22.27 -23.21 -3.90
CA VAL A 548 21.50 -23.42 -5.14
C VAL A 548 22.06 -22.51 -6.23
N SER A 549 22.20 -23.04 -7.44
CA SER A 549 22.52 -22.31 -8.68
C SER A 549 21.63 -22.89 -9.78
N PRO A 550 20.57 -22.20 -10.22
CA PRO A 550 19.64 -22.74 -11.21
C PRO A 550 20.04 -22.33 -12.64
N ASP A 551 20.52 -23.30 -13.42
CA ASP A 551 20.98 -23.07 -14.80
C ASP A 551 19.84 -22.86 -15.82
N SER A 552 18.59 -23.06 -15.40
CA SER A 552 17.38 -22.99 -16.24
C SER A 552 16.45 -21.80 -15.96
N ALA A 553 16.77 -20.95 -14.99
CA ALA A 553 15.91 -19.85 -14.58
C ALA A 553 15.85 -18.74 -15.64
N VAL A 554 14.64 -18.33 -16.03
CA VAL A 554 14.42 -17.28 -17.04
C VAL A 554 13.25 -16.37 -16.67
N LEU A 555 13.35 -15.11 -17.09
CA LEU A 555 12.30 -14.11 -17.03
C LEU A 555 11.79 -13.83 -18.45
N ARG A 556 10.54 -14.21 -18.71
CA ARG A 556 9.83 -13.73 -19.91
C ARG A 556 9.28 -12.33 -19.68
N VAL A 557 9.43 -11.49 -20.68
CA VAL A 557 8.88 -10.14 -20.75
C VAL A 557 8.00 -10.08 -21.98
N VAL A 558 6.69 -10.08 -21.76
CA VAL A 558 5.66 -10.16 -22.81
C VAL A 558 4.93 -8.82 -22.92
N PRO A 559 4.93 -8.13 -24.08
CA PRO A 559 4.05 -7.00 -24.31
C PRO A 559 2.58 -7.46 -24.27
N ARG A 560 1.74 -6.77 -23.48
CA ARG A 560 0.29 -7.06 -23.42
C ARG A 560 -0.48 -6.51 -24.61
N THR A 561 0.11 -5.54 -25.32
CA THR A 561 -0.40 -5.02 -26.60
C THR A 561 -0.37 -6.11 -27.68
N PRO A 562 -1.52 -6.55 -28.24
CA PRO A 562 -1.59 -7.70 -29.15
C PRO A 562 -0.69 -7.60 -30.37
N GLU A 563 -0.58 -6.39 -30.95
CA GLU A 563 0.20 -6.08 -32.16
C GLU A 563 1.70 -6.35 -31.97
N PHE A 564 2.18 -6.28 -30.73
CA PHE A 564 3.60 -6.45 -30.37
C PHE A 564 3.89 -7.72 -29.57
N LYS A 565 2.91 -8.63 -29.39
CA LYS A 565 3.11 -9.90 -28.66
C LYS A 565 4.27 -10.74 -29.21
N ALA A 566 4.53 -10.67 -30.51
CA ALA A 566 5.67 -11.34 -31.17
C ALA A 566 7.05 -10.77 -30.78
N GLN A 567 7.11 -9.64 -30.06
CA GLN A 567 8.35 -9.09 -29.50
C GLN A 567 8.65 -9.57 -28.06
N GLU A 568 7.97 -10.61 -27.57
CA GLU A 568 8.33 -11.33 -26.34
C GLU A 568 9.85 -11.57 -26.27
N LYS A 569 10.45 -11.26 -25.11
CA LYS A 569 11.86 -11.53 -24.83
C LYS A 569 11.99 -12.47 -23.65
N THR A 570 12.99 -13.35 -23.72
CA THR A 570 13.42 -14.20 -22.61
C THR A 570 14.78 -13.71 -22.14
N VAL A 571 14.87 -13.33 -20.88
CA VAL A 571 16.09 -12.87 -20.20
C VAL A 571 16.52 -13.98 -19.25
N ARG A 572 17.77 -14.44 -19.34
CA ARG A 572 18.30 -15.44 -18.39
C ARG A 572 18.47 -14.83 -17.01
N LEU A 573 18.15 -15.58 -15.97
CA LEU A 573 18.38 -15.18 -14.59
C LEU A 573 19.47 -16.06 -14.00
N ARG A 574 20.53 -15.46 -13.46
CA ARG A 574 21.69 -16.19 -12.95
C ARG A 574 22.03 -15.75 -11.54
N TRP A 575 22.19 -16.71 -10.62
CA TRP A 575 22.62 -16.45 -9.26
C TRP A 575 23.20 -17.71 -8.61
N LYS A 576 24.04 -17.51 -7.58
CA LYS A 576 24.44 -18.57 -6.64
C LYS A 576 23.97 -18.18 -5.23
N VAL A 577 23.22 -19.05 -4.57
CA VAL A 577 22.93 -18.89 -3.13
C VAL A 577 24.11 -19.44 -2.32
N GLU A 578 24.63 -18.64 -1.39
CA GLU A 578 25.52 -19.12 -0.32
C GLU A 578 24.70 -19.49 0.91
N GLY A 579 24.66 -20.79 1.23
CA GLY A 579 23.89 -21.31 2.36
C GLY A 579 24.44 -20.86 3.71
N ARG A 580 23.56 -20.57 4.67
CA ARG A 580 23.97 -20.35 6.07
C ARG A 580 24.13 -21.68 6.80
N GLY A 581 25.26 -21.86 7.48
CA GLY A 581 25.48 -23.02 8.35
C GLY A 581 24.46 -23.11 9.49
N PHE A 582 24.27 -24.31 10.04
CA PHE A 582 23.22 -24.66 11.02
C PHE A 582 22.99 -23.60 12.12
N LEU A 583 24.06 -23.09 12.73
CA LEU A 583 23.97 -22.08 13.80
C LEU A 583 23.52 -20.69 13.33
N GLY A 584 23.72 -20.31 12.06
CA GLY A 584 23.19 -19.06 11.50
C GLY A 584 21.68 -19.12 11.23
N CYS A 585 21.20 -20.31 10.86
CA CYS A 585 19.79 -20.63 10.65
C CYS A 585 19.03 -20.77 11.98
N HIS A 586 19.57 -21.53 12.92
CA HIS A 586 18.87 -21.97 14.13
C HIS A 586 19.35 -21.32 15.43
N GLY A 587 20.46 -20.58 15.42
CA GLY A 587 21.02 -19.92 16.61
C GLY A 587 20.03 -19.02 17.37
N ALA A 588 19.07 -18.42 16.65
CA ALA A 588 18.03 -17.57 17.24
C ALA A 588 17.14 -18.30 18.27
N TRP A 589 16.98 -19.63 18.19
CA TRP A 589 16.31 -20.44 19.21
C TRP A 589 17.30 -21.28 20.04
N VAL A 590 18.39 -21.77 19.43
CA VAL A 590 19.41 -22.57 20.15
C VAL A 590 20.05 -21.77 21.30
N TRP A 591 20.41 -20.50 21.07
CA TRP A 591 21.03 -19.68 22.12
C TRP A 591 20.16 -19.41 23.34
N PRO A 592 18.89 -18.94 23.23
CA PRO A 592 18.03 -18.78 24.40
C PRO A 592 17.71 -20.11 25.10
N THR A 593 17.59 -21.24 24.37
CA THR A 593 17.43 -22.57 25.00
C THR A 593 18.67 -22.97 25.82
N LEU A 594 19.87 -22.77 25.29
CA LEU A 594 21.12 -23.04 26.03
C LEU A 594 21.30 -22.08 27.21
N ALA A 595 20.96 -20.80 27.06
CA ALA A 595 21.01 -19.83 28.16
C ALA A 595 20.03 -20.18 29.29
N LEU A 596 18.82 -20.65 28.97
CA LEU A 596 17.82 -21.09 29.93
C LEU A 596 18.29 -22.33 30.71
N LEU A 597 18.84 -23.33 30.01
CA LEU A 597 19.43 -24.53 30.63
C LEU A 597 20.63 -24.18 31.52
N GLY A 598 21.52 -23.31 31.04
CA GLY A 598 22.66 -22.81 31.80
C GLY A 598 22.25 -22.05 33.07
N PHE A 599 21.25 -21.18 32.99
CA PHE A 599 20.69 -20.47 34.14
C PHE A 599 20.07 -21.42 35.17
N GLY A 600 19.31 -22.42 34.73
CA GLY A 600 18.81 -23.50 35.59
C GLY A 600 19.94 -24.26 36.30
N LEU A 601 21.04 -24.54 35.61
CA LEU A 601 22.21 -25.22 36.18
C LEU A 601 22.99 -24.32 37.15
N VAL A 602 23.09 -23.00 36.91
CA VAL A 602 23.69 -22.04 37.86
C VAL A 602 22.87 -21.92 39.14
N ILE A 603 21.54 -21.88 39.06
CA ILE A 603 20.65 -21.99 40.23
C ILE A 603 20.93 -23.31 40.97
N ALA A 604 21.02 -24.42 40.24
CA ALA A 604 21.33 -25.73 40.79
C ALA A 604 22.75 -25.87 41.38
N GLY A 605 23.67 -24.95 41.03
CA GLY A 605 25.03 -24.89 41.54
C GLY A 605 25.20 -24.02 42.78
N PHE A 606 24.46 -22.91 42.90
CA PHE A 606 24.64 -21.95 43.99
C PHE A 606 24.29 -22.48 45.39
N THR A 607 23.54 -23.58 45.41
CA THR A 607 23.17 -24.34 46.59
C THR A 607 24.23 -25.43 46.95
N GLN A 608 25.02 -25.96 46.00
CA GLN A 608 25.82 -27.18 46.23
C GLN A 608 27.00 -27.01 47.23
N PRO A 609 27.19 -27.90 48.23
CA PRO A 609 27.66 -27.48 49.55
C PRO A 609 28.95 -28.19 50.06
N ALA A 610 29.50 -27.73 51.19
CA ALA A 610 30.72 -28.31 51.77
C ALA A 610 30.51 -29.74 52.29
N ARG A 611 31.48 -30.63 52.04
CA ARG A 611 31.56 -31.98 52.62
C ARG A 611 32.43 -31.95 53.89
N PHE A 612 32.35 -32.97 54.74
CA PHE A 612 33.43 -33.21 55.71
C PHE A 612 34.74 -33.51 54.98
N PRO A 613 35.91 -33.20 55.58
CA PRO A 613 37.18 -33.62 55.00
C PRO A 613 37.28 -35.15 54.95
N PRO A 614 37.78 -35.76 53.85
CA PRO A 614 38.07 -37.18 53.82
C PRO A 614 39.27 -37.47 54.73
N GLY A 615 39.13 -38.44 55.64
CA GLY A 615 40.12 -38.71 56.69
C GLY A 615 39.83 -38.01 58.03
N ALA A 616 39.08 -36.89 58.03
CA ALA A 616 38.66 -36.26 59.27
C ALA A 616 37.80 -37.22 60.09
N SER A 617 38.10 -37.33 61.37
CA SER A 617 37.52 -38.31 62.28
C SER A 617 37.33 -37.74 63.67
N ILE A 618 36.53 -38.41 64.49
CA ILE A 618 36.36 -38.11 65.91
C ILE A 618 36.64 -39.36 66.74
N ARG A 619 37.43 -39.19 67.80
CA ARG A 619 37.56 -40.14 68.90
C ARG A 619 36.71 -39.68 70.07
N VAL A 620 35.99 -40.61 70.70
CA VAL A 620 35.10 -40.34 71.83
C VAL A 620 35.33 -41.39 72.92
N ALA A 621 35.31 -40.96 74.18
CA ALA A 621 35.37 -41.85 75.34
C ALA A 621 34.63 -41.25 76.55
N GLY A 622 34.09 -42.11 77.42
CA GLY A 622 33.58 -41.69 78.74
C GLY A 622 34.67 -41.39 79.78
N SER A 623 35.96 -41.42 79.41
CA SER A 623 37.06 -41.05 80.31
C SER A 623 38.35 -40.70 79.56
N GLU A 624 39.16 -39.83 80.17
CA GLU A 624 40.47 -39.37 79.63
C GLU A 624 41.44 -40.52 79.37
N ARG A 625 41.52 -41.55 80.24
CA ARG A 625 42.35 -42.73 80.01
C ARG A 625 41.90 -43.53 78.78
N GLY A 626 40.59 -43.62 78.53
CA GLY A 626 40.00 -44.33 77.40
C GLY A 626 40.38 -43.72 76.04
N MET A 627 40.68 -42.43 75.98
CA MET A 627 41.06 -41.74 74.73
C MET A 627 42.30 -42.36 74.05
N ARG A 628 43.23 -42.97 74.81
CA ARG A 628 44.39 -43.67 74.24
C ARG A 628 44.07 -45.00 73.56
N GLN A 629 42.90 -45.59 73.84
CA GLN A 629 42.41 -46.84 73.25
C GLN A 629 41.25 -46.63 72.26
N SER A 630 40.59 -45.47 72.32
CA SER A 630 39.46 -45.13 71.44
C SER A 630 39.83 -45.20 69.95
N ALA A 631 39.00 -45.89 69.18
CA ALA A 631 39.04 -45.89 67.72
C ALA A 631 38.60 -44.52 67.17
N ALA A 632 39.18 -44.13 66.03
CA ALA A 632 38.77 -42.93 65.32
C ALA A 632 37.61 -43.26 64.37
N ILE A 633 36.50 -42.53 64.48
CA ILE A 633 35.32 -42.70 63.63
C ILE A 633 35.37 -41.65 62.51
N LEU A 634 35.48 -42.08 61.25
CA LEU A 634 35.55 -41.19 60.09
C LEU A 634 34.25 -40.39 59.91
N LEU A 635 34.36 -39.05 59.92
CA LEU A 635 33.22 -38.13 59.82
C LEU A 635 32.47 -38.25 58.48
N GLN A 636 33.09 -38.80 57.43
CA GLN A 636 32.38 -39.12 56.18
C GLN A 636 31.56 -40.41 56.29
N ASP A 637 32.09 -41.46 56.91
CA ASP A 637 31.42 -42.76 57.01
C ASP A 637 30.32 -42.79 58.10
N CYS A 638 30.40 -41.85 59.05
CA CYS A 638 29.33 -41.55 60.00
C CYS A 638 27.95 -41.39 59.31
N PRO A 639 26.91 -42.15 59.71
CA PRO A 639 25.59 -42.07 59.09
C PRO A 639 24.98 -40.65 59.09
N GLY A 640 24.65 -40.15 57.90
CA GLY A 640 24.00 -38.84 57.71
C GLY A 640 24.94 -37.63 57.57
N SER A 641 26.25 -37.86 57.53
CA SER A 641 27.31 -36.84 57.43
C SER A 641 27.24 -35.94 56.19
N SER A 642 26.82 -36.49 55.04
CA SER A 642 26.97 -35.93 53.69
C SER A 642 26.52 -34.46 53.53
N PRO A 643 27.07 -33.71 52.54
CA PRO A 643 26.40 -32.50 52.09
C PRO A 643 25.00 -32.84 51.53
N GLY A 644 24.10 -31.87 51.51
CA GLY A 644 22.92 -31.93 50.66
C GLY A 644 23.24 -31.52 49.21
N PHE A 645 22.19 -31.17 48.47
CA PHE A 645 22.32 -30.31 47.29
C PHE A 645 22.30 -28.81 47.66
N TYR A 646 21.90 -28.49 48.91
CA TYR A 646 21.65 -27.11 49.38
C TYR A 646 22.06 -26.79 50.83
N ARG A 647 22.97 -27.60 51.41
CA ARG A 647 23.35 -27.52 52.83
C ARG A 647 24.67 -28.22 53.09
N ASP A 648 25.59 -27.59 53.81
CA ASP A 648 26.85 -28.22 54.23
C ASP A 648 26.62 -29.52 55.03
N ALA A 649 27.63 -30.38 55.00
CA ALA A 649 27.77 -31.57 55.83
C ALA A 649 27.80 -31.21 57.33
N ARG A 650 27.25 -32.08 58.18
CA ARG A 650 27.21 -31.86 59.64
C ARG A 650 26.94 -33.15 60.44
N LEU A 651 27.39 -33.15 61.68
CA LEU A 651 27.34 -34.23 62.65
C LEU A 651 27.01 -33.69 64.05
N GLY A 652 26.48 -34.55 64.91
CA GLY A 652 26.29 -34.32 66.33
C GLY A 652 27.05 -35.35 67.17
N LEU A 653 27.50 -34.90 68.34
CA LEU A 653 28.03 -35.71 69.44
C LEU A 653 27.03 -35.65 70.60
N HIS A 654 26.54 -36.80 71.04
CA HIS A 654 25.57 -36.94 72.13
C HIS A 654 26.23 -37.24 73.48
N GLY A 655 25.51 -37.04 74.59
CA GLY A 655 26.05 -37.11 75.96
C GLY A 655 26.37 -38.52 76.47
N ASP A 656 25.90 -39.54 75.75
CA ASP A 656 26.30 -40.95 75.88
C ASP A 656 27.58 -41.29 75.08
N GLY A 657 28.00 -40.40 74.18
CA GLY A 657 29.11 -40.58 73.25
C GLY A 657 28.70 -40.96 71.82
N GLU A 658 27.42 -41.01 71.47
CA GLU A 658 27.01 -41.36 70.09
C GLU A 658 27.42 -40.25 69.09
N VAL A 659 27.88 -40.68 67.90
CA VAL A 659 28.40 -39.82 66.83
C VAL A 659 27.66 -40.14 65.53
N ASN A 660 26.79 -39.24 65.06
CA ASN A 660 25.97 -39.41 63.85
C ASN A 660 25.58 -38.05 63.24
N GLY A 661 24.85 -38.02 62.12
CA GLY A 661 24.41 -36.78 61.44
C GLY A 661 23.37 -35.90 62.19
N ARG A 662 22.93 -36.25 63.39
CA ARG A 662 21.82 -35.60 64.12
C ARG A 662 22.32 -34.46 65.01
N THR A 663 22.25 -33.24 64.49
CA THR A 663 22.69 -32.02 65.18
C THR A 663 21.68 -31.48 66.22
N ARG A 664 20.82 -32.33 66.80
CA ARG A 664 19.72 -31.92 67.69
C ARG A 664 19.73 -32.77 68.94
N ASN A 665 19.77 -32.14 70.10
CA ASN A 665 20.12 -32.77 71.40
C ASN A 665 21.54 -33.38 71.39
N ALA A 666 22.36 -33.02 70.39
CA ALA A 666 23.79 -33.17 70.45
C ALA A 666 24.35 -32.10 71.39
N VAL A 667 25.27 -32.47 72.27
CA VAL A 667 25.97 -31.54 73.17
C VAL A 667 26.86 -30.61 72.34
N ILE A 668 27.49 -31.18 71.31
CA ILE A 668 28.33 -30.49 70.32
C ILE A 668 27.93 -30.92 68.92
N VAL A 669 27.83 -29.94 68.02
CA VAL A 669 27.55 -30.09 66.59
C VAL A 669 28.82 -29.79 65.81
N LEU A 670 29.37 -30.82 65.18
CA LEU A 670 30.45 -30.74 64.21
C LEU A 670 29.83 -30.32 62.87
N ARG A 671 29.94 -29.05 62.48
CA ARG A 671 29.48 -28.56 61.17
C ARG A 671 30.65 -28.46 60.22
N ALA A 672 30.58 -29.13 59.07
CA ALA A 672 31.46 -28.76 57.96
C ALA A 672 31.07 -27.37 57.46
N THR A 673 32.07 -26.51 57.23
CA THR A 673 31.87 -25.20 56.64
C THR A 673 32.85 -25.02 55.49
N ARG A 674 32.48 -24.21 54.50
CA ARG A 674 33.43 -23.78 53.47
C ARG A 674 34.51 -22.90 54.14
N GLY A 675 35.68 -23.48 54.39
CA GLY A 675 36.85 -22.79 54.97
C GLY A 675 37.44 -23.48 56.19
N ALA A 676 36.68 -23.60 57.29
CA ALA A 676 37.23 -24.05 58.58
C ALA A 676 37.24 -25.58 58.80
N GLY A 677 36.92 -26.38 57.77
CA GLY A 677 36.95 -27.84 57.80
C GLY A 677 35.82 -28.44 58.63
N VAL A 678 35.95 -28.37 59.96
CA VAL A 678 34.91 -28.75 60.93
C VAL A 678 34.85 -27.70 62.03
N VAL A 679 33.66 -27.19 62.29
CA VAL A 679 33.40 -26.16 63.31
C VAL A 679 32.51 -26.76 64.39
N LEU A 680 32.94 -26.68 65.64
CA LEU A 680 32.13 -27.04 66.80
C LEU A 680 31.15 -25.91 67.11
N THR A 681 29.87 -26.26 67.22
CA THR A 681 28.79 -25.36 67.64
C THR A 681 27.96 -26.07 68.68
N GLY A 682 27.51 -25.38 69.74
CA GLY A 682 26.84 -26.06 70.85
C GLY A 682 26.10 -25.10 71.76
N LEU A 683 25.17 -25.66 72.54
CA LEU A 683 24.41 -24.95 73.57
C LEU A 683 24.87 -25.33 74.99
N GLY A 684 25.53 -26.47 75.16
CA GLY A 684 26.14 -26.87 76.42
C GLY A 684 27.53 -26.25 76.61
N PRO A 685 28.04 -26.19 77.85
CA PRO A 685 29.43 -25.80 78.09
C PRO A 685 30.38 -26.82 77.44
N LEU A 686 31.34 -26.29 76.68
CA LEU A 686 32.50 -27.03 76.17
C LEU A 686 33.73 -26.55 76.95
N GLU A 687 34.56 -27.49 77.38
CA GLU A 687 35.84 -27.19 78.01
C GLU A 687 36.97 -27.88 77.25
N GLN A 688 38.14 -27.25 77.25
CA GLN A 688 39.36 -27.72 76.58
C GLN A 688 40.50 -27.86 77.58
N GLN A 689 41.40 -28.81 77.34
CA GLN A 689 42.58 -29.03 78.20
C GLN A 689 43.77 -28.19 77.71
N ASP A 690 44.27 -27.26 78.54
CA ASP A 690 45.52 -26.55 78.24
C ASP A 690 46.69 -27.54 78.27
N ARG A 691 47.48 -27.54 77.19
CA ARG A 691 48.61 -28.45 76.98
C ARG A 691 49.83 -28.11 77.85
N ARG A 692 49.85 -26.94 78.51
CA ARG A 692 50.95 -26.50 79.40
C ARG A 692 50.67 -26.75 80.88
N THR A 693 49.48 -26.41 81.37
CA THR A 693 49.07 -26.57 82.78
C THR A 693 48.31 -27.88 83.05
N LEU A 694 47.82 -28.56 81.99
CA LEU A 694 46.88 -29.70 82.05
C LEU A 694 45.54 -29.38 82.73
N GLN A 695 45.24 -28.11 82.95
CA GLN A 695 43.96 -27.65 83.51
C GLN A 695 42.89 -27.55 82.41
N TRP A 696 41.63 -27.49 82.84
CA TRP A 696 40.47 -27.43 81.96
C TRP A 696 39.89 -26.01 81.94
N GLU A 697 39.77 -25.43 80.75
CA GLU A 697 39.31 -24.06 80.52
C GLU A 697 38.04 -24.03 79.66
N PRO A 698 37.06 -23.13 79.94
CA PRO A 698 35.83 -23.03 79.17
C PRO A 698 36.06 -22.38 77.78
N VAL A 699 35.46 -22.97 76.75
CA VAL A 699 35.57 -22.52 75.36
C VAL A 699 34.56 -21.39 75.09
N THR A 700 35.07 -20.16 74.99
CA THR A 700 34.26 -18.92 74.96
C THR A 700 33.69 -18.55 73.58
N ASP A 701 34.19 -19.15 72.49
CA ASP A 701 33.80 -18.87 71.10
C ASP A 701 32.78 -19.87 70.52
N LEU A 702 32.39 -20.91 71.27
CA LEU A 702 31.47 -21.97 70.84
C LEU A 702 30.16 -21.46 70.19
N ALA A 703 29.62 -20.34 70.69
CA ALA A 703 28.40 -19.73 70.18
C ALA A 703 28.57 -19.05 68.80
N ARG A 704 29.80 -18.76 68.39
CA ARG A 704 30.16 -18.24 67.05
C ARG A 704 30.69 -19.34 66.12
N GLY A 705 31.03 -20.49 66.67
CA GLY A 705 31.62 -21.63 65.98
C GLY A 705 33.11 -21.76 66.31
N HIS A 706 33.42 -22.63 67.27
CA HIS A 706 34.78 -22.93 67.71
C HIS A 706 35.48 -23.88 66.72
N VAL A 707 36.77 -23.67 66.46
CA VAL A 707 37.56 -24.55 65.59
C VAL A 707 38.36 -25.54 66.46
N PRO A 708 38.09 -26.86 66.39
CA PRO A 708 38.74 -27.83 67.27
C PRO A 708 40.21 -28.03 66.88
N SER A 709 41.11 -27.97 67.86
CA SER A 709 42.53 -28.28 67.63
C SER A 709 42.78 -29.79 67.68
N PRO A 710 43.41 -30.40 66.65
CA PRO A 710 43.65 -31.86 66.58
C PRO A 710 44.74 -32.35 67.55
N SER A 711 45.11 -31.53 68.54
CA SER A 711 46.09 -31.82 69.59
C SER A 711 45.60 -31.50 71.00
N VAL A 712 44.37 -30.99 71.12
CA VAL A 712 43.69 -30.61 72.36
C VAL A 712 42.62 -31.65 72.66
N LEU A 713 42.43 -31.98 73.94
CA LEU A 713 41.32 -32.81 74.39
C LEU A 713 40.16 -31.91 74.81
N TYR A 714 38.95 -32.27 74.41
CA TYR A 714 37.72 -31.56 74.73
C TYR A 714 36.83 -32.41 75.64
N ARG A 715 36.10 -31.76 76.54
CA ARG A 715 35.03 -32.40 77.34
C ARG A 715 33.76 -31.58 77.29
N ALA A 716 32.62 -32.25 77.24
CA ALA A 716 31.30 -31.64 77.30
C ALA A 716 30.36 -32.56 78.09
N GLY A 717 30.01 -32.17 79.31
CA GLY A 717 29.36 -33.07 80.26
C GLY A 717 30.29 -34.22 80.68
N GLY A 718 29.80 -35.45 80.66
CA GLY A 718 30.60 -36.65 80.96
C GLY A 718 31.47 -37.16 79.80
N THR A 719 31.34 -36.57 78.60
CA THR A 719 31.93 -37.09 77.36
C THR A 719 33.25 -36.39 77.06
N TYR A 720 34.32 -37.17 76.85
CA TYR A 720 35.61 -36.70 76.36
C TYR A 720 35.72 -37.00 74.86
N PHE A 721 36.24 -36.07 74.08
CA PHE A 721 36.43 -36.27 72.64
C PHE A 721 37.61 -35.50 72.08
N LYS A 722 38.08 -35.96 70.92
CA LYS A 722 39.13 -35.34 70.12
C LYS A 722 38.73 -35.43 68.65
N VAL A 723 38.73 -34.31 67.95
CA VAL A 723 38.55 -34.28 66.49
C VAL A 723 39.93 -34.36 65.84
N GLU A 724 40.16 -35.36 65.00
CA GLU A 724 41.39 -35.51 64.23
C GLU A 724 41.04 -35.11 62.79
N LEU A 725 41.39 -33.86 62.43
CA LEU A 725 41.00 -33.18 61.19
C LEU A 725 41.82 -33.60 59.97
#